data_AF-A0A1B9GSH1-F1
#
_entry.id   AF-A0A1B9GSH1-F1
#
_cell.length_a   1.000
_cell.length_b   1.000
_cell.length_c   1.000
_cell.angle_alpha   90.00
_cell.angle_beta   90.00
_cell.angle_gamma   90.00
#
_symmetry.space_group_name_H-M   'P 1'
#
loop_
_entity.id
_entity.type
_entity.pdbx_description
1 polymer ?
#
loop_
_entity_poly.entity_id
_entity_poly.type
_entity_poly.pdbx_seq_one_letter_code
_entity_poly.pdbx_strand_id
1 'polypeptide(L)'
;MQRTRSYSTTSSGESSSPTNVSVLLATGLQPFQCPVCQRRFTRHENLKRHTVIHQSSGSDTKFSCFYCEKTFARRDLRKRHLKKQHPDRPETPPSDNNTQQTHQEPLVGEAVAQDPQRIQPAPVSSSSLFDLVQLEDVFLPLTSSTQSAIGTTGNFSQGLHPSEPSMEDRSGGGETFDMASLIGSDECRDRRPSIAHSQNSHFSGRTDRDRESPREDVISQSVVSTGVNLFFRHVSGYLPFIHQATFSSHEAPEHLLMAMLSVSLQFLGDQERGMQMGRQCFLRGKRLLEVDDESRGGELGVVRLDVIQAYILLELHAIMISSGSESSYGLRMHSKMIELARTGGLTDPYPTQAGNTGDLDSLWRQSIRAESHKRTLFAAYNLDVLWYHTLSLPRTLSHLEIKHDLPCPEDIWTVTSASEWAHKTLVNKDNKTPPRYLTAVRACVTPNASLDVSTLDAHGSLMIIGFLLSSVREMSGWSTMTGKVCTERFEALHVSLLGFEPIIEREADSSSPMSILLQAAWHTAIIELLLWSPSHTNGVVERSLDAAMAASTRLSNSLSTLSSPLVASSVERHLQWFLTYLDTAAPETEAPWMPIFAYKAVLITWQLVRTGCLEPLRILGVADADAMLRWIKKVFDKRKHWVVGRTVIASLCELDTVSDQMMCCM
;
A
#
# COMPACT_ATOMS: atom_id res chain seq x y z
N MET A 1 36.93 -36.12 -63.83
CA MET A 1 36.05 -36.98 -62.99
C MET A 1 36.13 -36.41 -61.58
N GLN A 2 35.11 -35.97 -60.84
CA GLN A 2 33.65 -35.84 -60.91
C GLN A 2 33.32 -34.81 -59.77
N ARG A 3 32.75 -33.62 -60.05
CA ARG A 3 31.33 -33.20 -59.86
C ARG A 3 30.89 -33.02 -58.38
N THR A 4 30.82 -31.78 -57.86
CA THR A 4 29.65 -30.83 -57.73
C THR A 4 28.60 -31.25 -56.69
N ARG A 5 28.18 -30.40 -55.73
CA ARG A 5 27.25 -29.26 -55.96
C ARG A 5 27.20 -28.22 -54.81
N SER A 6 26.93 -26.99 -55.24
CA SER A 6 26.69 -25.70 -54.60
C SER A 6 25.29 -25.51 -53.98
N TYR A 7 25.13 -24.55 -53.04
CA TYR A 7 24.06 -23.52 -52.98
C TYR A 7 24.57 -22.34 -52.13
N SER A 8 24.85 -21.16 -52.71
CA SER A 8 23.95 -20.00 -52.92
C SER A 8 23.64 -19.18 -51.66
N THR A 9 24.21 -17.97 -51.62
CA THR A 9 23.97 -16.88 -50.68
C THR A 9 22.58 -16.26 -50.83
N THR A 10 21.90 -16.01 -49.72
CA THR A 10 20.90 -14.95 -49.57
C THR A 10 21.27 -14.08 -48.36
N SER A 11 21.34 -12.78 -48.62
CA SER A 11 21.58 -11.71 -47.66
C SER A 11 20.40 -11.52 -46.71
N SER A 12 20.66 -11.46 -45.41
CA SER A 12 19.86 -10.67 -44.45
C SER A 12 20.81 -10.22 -43.34
N GLY A 13 21.28 -8.98 -43.44
CA GLY A 13 22.02 -8.32 -42.38
C GLY A 13 21.03 -7.66 -41.44
N GLU A 14 20.76 -8.29 -40.31
CA GLU A 14 20.15 -7.62 -39.15
C GLU A 14 21.28 -7.24 -38.20
N SER A 15 21.63 -5.96 -38.20
CA SER A 15 22.48 -5.37 -37.18
C SER A 15 21.70 -5.30 -35.87
N SER A 16 21.94 -6.24 -34.96
CA SER A 16 21.47 -6.19 -33.57
C SER A 16 22.11 -4.97 -32.89
N SER A 17 21.31 -3.95 -32.58
CA SER A 17 21.72 -2.80 -31.79
C SER A 17 22.11 -3.27 -30.37
N PRO A 18 23.20 -2.74 -29.79
CA PRO A 18 23.59 -3.13 -28.44
C PRO A 18 22.57 -2.56 -27.44
N THR A 19 22.09 -3.41 -26.54
CA THR A 19 21.27 -3.01 -25.39
C THR A 19 22.06 -2.07 -24.47
N ASN A 20 21.38 -1.11 -23.83
CA ASN A 20 21.94 -0.10 -22.91
C ASN A 20 22.81 -0.67 -21.77
N VAL A 21 22.70 -1.97 -21.49
CA VAL A 21 23.53 -2.68 -20.51
C VAL A 21 24.99 -2.79 -20.98
N SER A 22 25.23 -2.90 -22.29
CA SER A 22 26.57 -3.04 -22.87
C SER A 22 27.41 -1.76 -22.71
N VAL A 23 26.76 -0.58 -22.74
CA VAL A 23 27.42 0.73 -22.62
C VAL A 23 27.82 1.03 -21.17
N LEU A 24 27.03 0.60 -20.18
CA LEU A 24 27.33 0.80 -18.74
C LEU A 24 28.44 -0.13 -18.22
N LEU A 25 28.57 -1.33 -18.79
CA LEU A 25 29.64 -2.27 -18.43
C LEU A 25 31.04 -1.82 -18.94
N ALA A 26 31.09 -0.92 -19.93
CA ALA A 26 32.32 -0.47 -20.57
C ALA A 26 33.07 0.66 -19.81
N THR A 27 32.45 1.35 -18.84
CA THR A 27 32.99 2.61 -18.30
C THR A 27 33.68 2.52 -16.92
N GLY A 28 33.75 1.34 -16.31
CA GLY A 28 34.57 1.12 -15.09
C GLY A 28 34.20 1.94 -13.85
N LEU A 29 33.01 2.57 -13.82
CA LEU A 29 32.56 3.41 -12.71
C LEU A 29 32.35 2.59 -11.42
N GLN A 30 32.58 3.21 -10.25
CA GLN A 30 32.36 2.65 -8.91
C GLN A 30 31.10 3.25 -8.25
N PRO A 31 29.89 2.81 -8.65
CA PRO A 31 28.66 3.50 -8.27
C PRO A 31 28.25 3.29 -6.81
N PHE A 32 28.80 2.30 -6.10
CA PHE A 32 28.34 1.93 -4.77
C PHE A 32 29.20 2.56 -3.67
N GLN A 33 28.66 3.53 -2.92
CA GLN A 33 29.38 4.25 -1.86
C GLN A 33 28.90 3.81 -0.46
N CYS A 34 29.83 3.62 0.47
CA CYS A 34 29.51 3.31 1.86
C CYS A 34 28.98 4.56 2.60
N PRO A 35 27.79 4.53 3.22
CA PRO A 35 27.24 5.70 3.90
C PRO A 35 28.01 6.07 5.19
N VAL A 36 28.76 5.12 5.77
CA VAL A 36 29.46 5.31 7.05
C VAL A 36 30.88 5.86 6.85
N CYS A 37 31.63 5.35 5.86
CA CYS A 37 33.01 5.77 5.64
C CYS A 37 33.31 6.24 4.20
N GLN A 38 32.27 6.47 3.40
CA GLN A 38 32.31 7.07 2.06
C GLN A 38 33.17 6.34 1.02
N ARG A 39 33.57 5.09 1.28
CA ARG A 39 34.39 4.27 0.38
C ARG A 39 33.55 3.73 -0.79
N ARG A 40 34.08 3.80 -2.01
CA ARG A 40 33.37 3.40 -3.24
C ARG A 40 33.77 1.99 -3.73
N PHE A 41 32.83 1.29 -4.33
CA PHE A 41 32.96 -0.09 -4.78
C PHE A 41 32.39 -0.24 -6.20
N THR A 42 33.02 -1.08 -7.03
CA THR A 42 32.54 -1.42 -8.38
C THR A 42 31.32 -2.35 -8.37
N ARG A 43 31.05 -3.03 -7.25
CA ARG A 43 29.95 -4.01 -7.11
C ARG A 43 29.26 -3.86 -5.76
N HIS A 44 27.93 -3.94 -5.75
CA HIS A 44 27.12 -3.85 -4.53
C HIS A 44 27.47 -4.93 -3.50
N GLU A 45 27.81 -6.15 -3.94
CA GLU A 45 28.22 -7.23 -3.04
C GLU A 45 29.46 -6.87 -2.20
N ASN A 46 30.38 -6.09 -2.78
CA ASN A 46 31.56 -5.60 -2.07
C ASN A 46 31.19 -4.52 -1.04
N LEU A 47 30.24 -3.64 -1.37
CA LEU A 47 29.69 -2.67 -0.43
C LEU A 47 28.96 -3.36 0.72
N LYS A 48 28.05 -4.30 0.44
CA LYS A 48 27.30 -5.07 1.45
C LYS A 48 28.23 -5.85 2.38
N ARG A 49 29.32 -6.39 1.84
CA ARG A 49 30.36 -7.06 2.63
C ARG A 49 31.16 -6.07 3.48
N HIS A 50 31.38 -4.86 2.98
CA HIS A 50 32.10 -3.82 3.68
C HIS A 50 31.27 -3.19 4.81
N THR A 51 29.95 -3.03 4.64
CA THR A 51 29.07 -2.47 5.68
C THR A 51 28.98 -3.33 6.95
N VAL A 52 29.20 -4.64 6.83
CA VAL A 52 29.34 -5.56 7.98
C VAL A 52 30.50 -5.15 8.90
N ILE A 53 31.54 -4.52 8.37
CA ILE A 53 32.69 -4.05 9.17
C ILE A 53 32.25 -2.96 10.16
N HIS A 54 31.31 -2.10 9.75
CA HIS A 54 30.75 -1.04 10.61
C HIS A 54 29.78 -1.59 11.67
N GLN A 55 29.16 -2.75 11.42
CA GLN A 55 28.29 -3.43 12.39
C GLN A 55 29.06 -4.29 13.41
N SER A 56 30.35 -4.60 13.15
CA SER A 56 31.15 -5.54 13.96
C SER A 56 31.96 -4.92 15.10
N SER A 57 31.59 -3.71 15.58
CA SER A 57 32.30 -3.02 16.67
C SER A 57 32.13 -3.65 18.07
N GLY A 58 31.63 -4.88 18.17
CA GLY A 58 31.50 -5.65 19.41
C GLY A 58 32.13 -7.04 19.26
N SER A 59 32.89 -7.45 20.27
CA SER A 59 33.81 -8.60 20.33
C SER A 59 33.24 -10.01 20.02
N ASP A 60 32.00 -10.17 19.57
CA ASP A 60 31.27 -11.45 19.73
C ASP A 60 30.93 -12.25 18.46
N THR A 61 31.54 -11.98 17.32
CA THR A 61 31.38 -12.90 16.15
C THR A 61 32.70 -13.21 15.45
N LYS A 62 33.54 -14.01 16.11
CA LYS A 62 34.74 -14.61 15.51
C LYS A 62 34.46 -16.05 15.05
N PHE A 63 34.73 -16.34 13.78
CA PHE A 63 34.71 -17.72 13.25
C PHE A 63 36.07 -18.38 13.55
N SER A 64 36.17 -19.21 14.58
CA SER A 64 37.38 -19.98 14.90
C SER A 64 37.59 -21.13 13.91
N CYS A 65 38.86 -21.47 13.65
CA CYS A 65 39.25 -22.71 12.98
C CYS A 65 39.05 -23.89 13.93
N PHE A 66 38.61 -25.04 13.41
CA PHE A 66 38.40 -26.25 14.22
C PHE A 66 39.70 -26.96 14.61
N TYR A 67 40.81 -26.63 13.94
CA TYR A 67 42.08 -27.36 14.04
C TYR A 67 43.26 -26.50 14.49
N CYS A 68 43.06 -25.20 14.70
CA CYS A 68 44.03 -24.29 15.29
C CYS A 68 43.34 -23.08 15.94
N GLU A 69 44.09 -22.31 16.73
CA GLU A 69 43.56 -21.19 17.51
C GLU A 69 43.28 -19.91 16.69
N LYS A 70 43.39 -19.97 15.35
CA LYS A 70 43.17 -18.80 14.49
C LYS A 70 41.68 -18.48 14.37
N THR A 71 41.34 -17.22 14.62
CA THR A 71 40.00 -16.65 14.47
C THR A 71 39.89 -15.74 13.25
N PHE A 72 38.77 -15.83 12.53
CA PHE A 72 38.50 -15.03 11.34
C PHE A 72 37.24 -14.19 11.53
N ALA A 73 37.26 -12.96 11.04
CA ALA A 73 36.08 -12.08 11.06
C ALA A 73 34.95 -12.57 10.14
N ARG A 74 35.23 -13.50 9.20
CA ARG A 74 34.27 -13.97 8.19
C ARG A 74 34.46 -15.45 7.84
N ARG A 75 33.36 -16.16 7.56
CA ARG A 75 33.33 -17.62 7.28
C ARG A 75 34.12 -18.02 6.02
N ASP A 76 34.12 -17.18 4.98
CA ASP A 76 34.88 -17.39 3.73
C ASP A 76 36.40 -17.34 3.94
N LEU A 77 36.87 -16.46 4.83
CA LEU A 77 38.28 -16.39 5.21
C LEU A 77 38.72 -17.65 5.97
N ARG A 78 37.87 -18.14 6.88
CA ARG A 78 38.09 -19.44 7.56
C ARG A 78 38.16 -20.59 6.56
N LYS A 79 37.25 -20.68 5.59
CA LYS A 79 37.27 -21.72 4.56
C LYS A 79 38.55 -21.68 3.72
N ARG A 80 39.00 -20.49 3.32
CA ARG A 80 40.27 -20.33 2.59
C ARG A 80 41.47 -20.75 3.44
N HIS A 81 41.44 -20.45 4.74
CA HIS A 81 42.47 -20.89 5.68
C HIS A 81 42.49 -22.42 5.82
N LEU A 82 41.33 -23.07 6.02
CA LEU A 82 41.21 -24.53 6.07
C LEU A 82 41.81 -25.17 4.81
N LYS A 83 41.43 -24.68 3.62
CA LYS A 83 41.96 -25.20 2.35
C LYS A 83 43.47 -25.04 2.17
N LYS A 84 44.10 -24.04 2.80
CA LYS A 84 45.54 -23.77 2.66
C LYS A 84 46.41 -24.37 3.76
N GLN A 85 45.88 -24.50 4.98
CA GLN A 85 46.65 -24.84 6.18
C GLN A 85 46.20 -26.19 6.78
N HIS A 86 45.02 -26.68 6.39
CA HIS A 86 44.47 -27.97 6.78
C HIS A 86 43.85 -28.68 5.56
N PRO A 87 44.60 -28.90 4.46
CA PRO A 87 44.06 -29.41 3.20
C PRO A 87 43.47 -30.83 3.33
N ASP A 88 43.95 -31.62 4.29
CA ASP A 88 43.59 -33.02 4.47
C ASP A 88 42.48 -33.25 5.53
N ARG A 89 41.81 -32.18 6.00
CA ARG A 89 40.77 -32.26 7.05
C ARG A 89 39.40 -31.76 6.58
N PRO A 90 38.28 -32.42 6.97
CA PRO A 90 36.94 -32.07 6.51
C PRO A 90 36.46 -30.69 7.02
N GLU A 91 35.57 -30.04 6.26
CA GLU A 91 35.03 -28.69 6.54
C GLU A 91 34.07 -28.63 7.75
N THR A 92 33.71 -29.79 8.33
CA THR A 92 32.78 -29.95 9.46
C THR A 92 33.48 -30.55 10.68
N PRO A 93 33.10 -30.16 11.91
CA PRO A 93 33.71 -30.68 13.14
C PRO A 93 33.41 -32.18 13.32
N PRO A 94 34.30 -32.95 13.97
CA PRO A 94 34.04 -34.35 14.32
C PRO A 94 32.93 -34.46 15.37
N SER A 95 32.01 -35.40 15.16
CA SER A 95 30.91 -35.71 16.08
C SER A 95 31.36 -36.78 17.07
N ASP A 96 31.51 -36.45 18.35
CA ASP A 96 31.77 -37.41 19.43
C ASP A 96 30.59 -37.47 20.41
N ASN A 97 29.87 -38.59 20.41
CA ASN A 97 29.05 -39.09 21.51
C ASN A 97 29.74 -40.39 21.96
N ASN A 98 29.98 -40.76 23.21
CA ASN A 98 29.81 -40.18 24.54
C ASN A 98 30.50 -41.19 25.49
N THR A 99 31.22 -40.79 26.55
CA THR A 99 31.67 -41.74 27.61
C THR A 99 30.73 -41.61 28.81
N GLN A 100 30.00 -42.68 29.09
CA GLN A 100 29.05 -42.82 30.19
C GLN A 100 29.76 -42.88 31.56
N GLN A 101 29.11 -42.33 32.59
CA GLN A 101 29.21 -42.88 33.95
C GLN A 101 28.35 -44.15 34.03
N THR A 102 28.96 -45.20 34.57
CA THR A 102 28.54 -46.59 34.76
C THR A 102 27.20 -46.81 35.47
N HIS A 103 26.39 -47.77 35.00
CA HIS A 103 26.06 -49.01 35.74
C HIS A 103 25.19 -49.99 34.89
N GLN A 104 25.80 -51.14 34.56
CA GLN A 104 25.30 -52.53 34.40
C GLN A 104 23.91 -52.83 33.78
N GLU A 105 23.94 -53.61 32.68
CA GLU A 105 22.86 -54.48 32.18
C GLU A 105 22.66 -55.73 33.08
N PRO A 106 21.56 -56.49 32.88
CA PRO A 106 21.76 -57.74 32.13
C PRO A 106 20.62 -58.21 31.18
N LEU A 107 21.06 -58.69 30.00
CA LEU A 107 20.75 -59.95 29.29
C LEU A 107 19.34 -60.32 28.71
N VAL A 108 19.36 -60.55 27.38
CA VAL A 108 18.97 -61.75 26.58
C VAL A 108 17.50 -62.08 26.24
N GLY A 109 17.29 -62.39 24.94
CA GLY A 109 16.31 -63.36 24.43
C GLY A 109 15.50 -62.86 23.22
N GLU A 110 15.97 -63.06 21.98
CA GLU A 110 15.64 -64.16 21.03
C GLU A 110 14.28 -64.06 20.29
N ALA A 111 14.35 -64.39 19.00
CA ALA A 111 13.35 -64.20 17.96
C ALA A 111 12.45 -65.43 17.76
N VAL A 112 11.22 -65.25 17.27
CA VAL A 112 10.54 -66.23 16.38
C VAL A 112 9.59 -65.49 15.41
N ALA A 113 9.63 -65.92 14.14
CA ALA A 113 8.88 -65.45 12.99
C ALA A 113 7.44 -66.02 12.89
N GLN A 114 6.55 -65.34 12.17
CA GLN A 114 5.70 -65.90 11.09
C GLN A 114 4.88 -64.80 10.37
N ASP A 115 4.84 -64.92 9.04
CA ASP A 115 4.23 -64.07 7.99
C ASP A 115 2.80 -64.60 7.64
N PRO A 116 2.02 -64.08 6.65
CA PRO A 116 1.76 -62.74 6.11
C PRO A 116 0.24 -62.37 6.14
N GLN A 117 -0.12 -61.07 5.98
CA GLN A 117 -1.00 -60.60 4.88
C GLN A 117 -1.43 -59.13 5.00
N ARG A 118 -1.34 -58.48 3.82
CA ARG A 118 -2.12 -57.34 3.30
C ARG A 118 -1.64 -55.90 3.60
N ILE A 119 -1.03 -55.39 2.53
CA ILE A 119 -0.59 -54.03 2.18
C ILE A 119 -1.67 -52.96 2.36
N GLN A 120 -1.33 -51.83 3.01
CA GLN A 120 -1.65 -50.46 2.58
C GLN A 120 -0.65 -49.45 3.22
N PRO A 121 -0.29 -48.35 2.51
CA PRO A 121 0.92 -47.56 2.79
C PRO A 121 0.77 -46.44 3.85
N ALA A 122 1.91 -46.12 4.45
CA ALA A 122 2.13 -45.20 5.57
C ALA A 122 1.96 -43.69 5.22
N PRO A 123 1.67 -42.85 6.23
CA PRO A 123 1.74 -41.39 6.11
C PRO A 123 3.19 -40.91 6.20
N VAL A 124 3.57 -39.97 5.34
CA VAL A 124 4.88 -39.33 5.33
C VAL A 124 4.87 -38.16 6.32
N SER A 125 5.81 -38.20 7.24
CA SER A 125 6.09 -37.23 8.30
C SER A 125 6.51 -35.86 7.75
N SER A 126 5.87 -34.82 8.27
CA SER A 126 6.24 -33.41 8.20
C SER A 126 7.57 -33.12 8.89
N SER A 127 8.44 -32.32 8.23
CA SER A 127 9.57 -31.66 8.89
C SER A 127 9.59 -30.16 8.58
N SER A 128 9.42 -29.39 9.67
CA SER A 128 9.96 -28.08 10.02
C SER A 128 9.99 -26.94 8.98
N LEU A 129 9.02 -26.04 9.08
CA LEU A 129 9.17 -24.59 8.84
C LEU A 129 9.47 -23.95 10.20
N PHE A 130 10.62 -23.29 10.33
CA PHE A 130 10.98 -22.49 11.51
C PHE A 130 10.72 -21.01 11.24
N ASP A 131 10.18 -20.37 12.27
CA ASP A 131 9.63 -19.02 12.38
C ASP A 131 10.55 -17.87 11.96
N LEU A 132 9.94 -16.85 11.35
CA LEU A 132 10.46 -15.48 11.24
C LEU A 132 9.51 -14.54 12.00
N VAL A 133 9.49 -14.67 13.33
CA VAL A 133 9.07 -13.62 14.25
C VAL A 133 10.29 -13.30 15.10
N GLN A 134 10.99 -12.22 14.76
CA GLN A 134 11.87 -11.43 15.63
C GLN A 134 12.63 -10.45 14.73
N LEU A 135 12.13 -9.21 14.66
CA LEU A 135 12.91 -7.98 14.42
C LEU A 135 11.95 -6.78 14.59
N GLU A 136 11.31 -6.70 15.75
CA GLU A 136 10.89 -5.42 16.33
C GLU A 136 11.83 -5.14 17.51
N ASP A 137 12.11 -3.86 17.74
CA ASP A 137 12.94 -3.28 18.82
C ASP A 137 14.48 -3.30 18.67
N VAL A 138 15.00 -2.27 17.97
CA VAL A 138 16.24 -1.59 18.40
C VAL A 138 16.09 -0.08 18.17
N PHE A 139 15.75 0.68 19.22
CA PHE A 139 15.92 2.13 19.29
C PHE A 139 17.32 2.49 19.81
N LEU A 140 17.88 3.61 19.33
CA LEU A 140 18.97 4.35 19.99
C LEU A 140 18.67 5.87 20.00
N PRO A 141 19.23 6.63 20.96
CA PRO A 141 18.61 7.81 21.57
C PRO A 141 19.03 9.14 20.94
N LEU A 142 18.16 10.16 21.11
CA LEU A 142 18.52 11.57 20.96
C LEU A 142 19.09 12.13 22.27
N THR A 143 20.27 12.71 22.18
CA THR A 143 20.88 13.57 23.19
C THR A 143 20.28 14.98 23.12
N SER A 144 19.79 15.51 24.23
CA SER A 144 20.04 16.91 24.59
C SER A 144 19.90 17.12 26.10
N SER A 145 20.84 17.88 26.62
CA SER A 145 21.08 18.21 28.02
C SER A 145 20.20 19.34 28.51
N THR A 146 19.62 19.21 29.71
CA THR A 146 19.57 20.29 30.70
C THR A 146 19.41 19.71 32.11
N GLN A 147 20.17 20.29 33.03
CA GLN A 147 20.31 19.92 34.44
C GLN A 147 19.05 20.24 35.26
N SER A 148 18.70 19.40 36.22
CA SER A 148 18.76 19.75 37.66
C SER A 148 18.23 18.62 38.53
N ALA A 149 18.79 18.55 39.74
CA ALA A 149 18.72 17.47 40.71
C ALA A 149 17.45 17.44 41.55
N ILE A 150 17.22 16.30 42.20
CA ILE A 150 16.79 16.04 43.61
C ILE A 150 16.07 14.65 43.60
N GLY A 151 16.69 13.60 44.14
CA GLY A 151 16.35 13.00 45.44
C GLY A 151 14.87 12.56 45.52
N THR A 152 14.48 11.30 45.68
CA THR A 152 14.73 10.47 46.87
C THR A 152 14.15 9.05 46.65
N THR A 153 14.72 8.11 47.39
CA THR A 153 14.45 6.68 47.61
C THR A 153 13.00 6.22 47.81
N GLY A 154 12.70 4.95 47.47
CA GLY A 154 11.59 4.19 48.11
C GLY A 154 11.20 2.87 47.41
N ASN A 155 11.67 1.75 47.94
CA ASN A 155 11.31 0.36 47.61
C ASN A 155 9.94 -0.08 48.18
N PHE A 156 9.54 -1.32 47.84
CA PHE A 156 8.51 -2.24 48.39
C PHE A 156 7.27 -2.40 47.47
N SER A 157 6.98 -3.51 46.77
CA SER A 157 6.98 -4.97 47.03
C SER A 157 5.74 -5.51 47.78
N GLN A 158 5.04 -6.45 47.09
CA GLN A 158 4.12 -7.51 47.58
C GLN A 158 2.72 -7.07 48.05
N GLY A 159 1.60 -7.80 47.81
CA GLY A 159 1.31 -9.12 47.23
C GLY A 159 -0.23 -9.27 47.09
N LEU A 160 -0.70 -9.94 46.03
CA LEU A 160 -1.42 -11.24 46.02
C LEU A 160 -2.57 -11.44 47.03
N HIS A 161 -3.82 -11.58 46.55
CA HIS A 161 -4.62 -12.84 46.42
C HIS A 161 -6.14 -12.53 46.22
N PRO A 162 -6.99 -13.51 45.83
CA PRO A 162 -8.08 -13.33 44.88
C PRO A 162 -9.44 -13.64 45.52
N SER A 163 -10.52 -13.44 44.79
CA SER A 163 -11.80 -14.09 45.11
C SER A 163 -12.70 -14.11 43.88
N GLU A 164 -12.87 -15.32 43.33
CA GLU A 164 -14.04 -15.72 42.54
C GLU A 164 -15.29 -15.78 43.46
N PRO A 165 -16.52 -15.76 42.89
CA PRO A 165 -17.18 -17.04 42.66
C PRO A 165 -18.05 -17.16 41.37
N SER A 166 -17.98 -18.35 40.78
CA SER A 166 -19.00 -19.24 40.18
C SER A 166 -20.28 -18.74 39.45
N MET A 167 -20.40 -19.26 38.21
CA MET A 167 -21.57 -19.79 37.45
C MET A 167 -23.01 -19.47 37.88
N GLU A 168 -23.81 -18.99 36.90
CA GLU A 168 -25.13 -19.54 36.56
C GLU A 168 -25.55 -19.14 35.12
N ASP A 169 -26.15 -20.10 34.40
CA ASP A 169 -26.75 -19.97 33.07
C ASP A 169 -27.95 -19.01 33.05
N ARG A 170 -28.07 -18.16 32.01
CA ARG A 170 -29.37 -17.86 31.37
C ARG A 170 -29.27 -17.08 30.06
N SER A 171 -30.22 -17.44 29.20
CA SER A 171 -30.42 -17.08 27.80
C SER A 171 -30.89 -15.63 27.57
N GLY A 172 -30.53 -15.09 26.41
CA GLY A 172 -31.36 -14.22 25.56
C GLY A 172 -31.88 -12.89 26.13
N GLY A 173 -31.24 -11.79 25.72
CA GLY A 173 -31.80 -10.45 25.83
C GLY A 173 -30.96 -9.46 25.04
N GLY A 174 -31.47 -9.01 23.89
CA GLY A 174 -30.88 -7.88 23.17
C GLY A 174 -31.15 -6.60 23.95
N GLU A 175 -30.09 -5.98 24.47
CA GLU A 175 -30.17 -4.66 25.05
C GLU A 175 -30.13 -3.62 23.93
N THR A 176 -31.30 -3.06 23.67
CA THR A 176 -31.48 -1.84 22.89
C THR A 176 -30.95 -0.69 23.72
N PHE A 177 -29.93 0.00 23.22
CA PHE A 177 -29.42 1.22 23.84
C PHE A 177 -30.37 2.37 23.51
N ASP A 178 -31.02 2.91 24.55
CA ASP A 178 -31.98 4.02 24.44
C ASP A 178 -31.24 5.36 24.28
N MET A 179 -31.34 5.94 23.08
CA MET A 179 -30.72 7.21 22.68
C MET A 179 -31.52 8.44 23.18
N ALA A 180 -32.17 8.34 24.35
CA ALA A 180 -32.92 9.43 24.97
C ALA A 180 -32.14 10.19 26.07
N SER A 181 -30.93 9.75 26.45
CA SER A 181 -30.15 10.38 27.54
C SER A 181 -29.22 11.52 27.11
N LEU A 182 -29.19 11.89 25.83
CA LEU A 182 -28.25 12.91 25.28
C LEU A 182 -28.93 14.14 24.64
N ILE A 183 -30.24 14.30 24.78
CA ILE A 183 -30.97 15.44 24.19
C ILE A 183 -31.26 16.48 25.28
N GLY A 184 -30.40 17.50 25.37
CA GLY A 184 -30.72 18.74 26.09
C GLY A 184 -31.85 19.47 25.36
N SER A 185 -33.03 19.54 25.97
CA SER A 185 -34.15 20.35 25.52
C SER A 185 -33.87 21.83 25.82
N ASP A 186 -33.86 22.69 24.80
CA ASP A 186 -33.94 24.14 24.98
C ASP A 186 -35.16 24.70 24.25
N GLU A 187 -36.15 25.12 25.04
CA GLU A 187 -37.26 25.96 24.63
C GLU A 187 -36.75 27.38 24.33
N CYS A 188 -36.94 27.83 23.09
CA CYS A 188 -36.62 29.19 22.68
C CYS A 188 -37.71 30.18 23.15
N ARG A 189 -37.39 31.05 24.12
CA ARG A 189 -38.19 32.23 24.45
C ARG A 189 -37.49 33.51 23.97
N ASP A 190 -38.18 34.21 23.06
CA ASP A 190 -37.89 35.56 22.57
C ASP A 190 -37.55 36.56 23.68
N ARG A 191 -36.47 37.35 23.47
CA ARG A 191 -36.43 38.79 23.79
C ARG A 191 -35.22 39.51 23.16
N ARG A 192 -35.51 40.58 22.42
CA ARG A 192 -34.58 41.57 21.84
C ARG A 192 -33.98 42.52 22.89
N PRO A 193 -32.89 43.24 22.56
CA PRO A 193 -31.99 43.86 23.54
C PRO A 193 -32.34 45.32 23.86
N SER A 194 -31.92 45.80 25.02
CA SER A 194 -31.84 47.24 25.32
C SER A 194 -30.64 47.60 26.20
N ILE A 195 -30.00 48.70 25.80
CA ILE A 195 -28.76 49.32 26.29
C ILE A 195 -29.07 50.20 27.52
N ALA A 196 -28.20 50.22 28.54
CA ALA A 196 -27.79 51.44 29.26
C ALA A 196 -26.77 51.20 30.39
N HIS A 197 -25.92 52.21 30.59
CA HIS A 197 -24.79 52.41 31.51
C HIS A 197 -25.02 52.14 33.01
N SER A 198 -23.95 51.75 33.73
CA SER A 198 -23.39 52.52 34.87
C SER A 198 -22.07 51.94 35.39
N GLN A 199 -21.27 52.79 36.02
CA GLN A 199 -19.87 52.64 36.43
C GLN A 199 -19.68 52.05 37.86
N ASN A 200 -18.42 51.69 38.14
CA ASN A 200 -17.68 51.68 39.42
C ASN A 200 -17.51 50.40 40.26
N SER A 201 -16.28 49.86 40.14
CA SER A 201 -15.24 49.81 41.20
C SER A 201 -15.04 48.56 42.08
N HIS A 202 -13.74 48.24 42.20
CA HIS A 202 -13.00 47.53 43.27
C HIS A 202 -12.95 45.99 43.38
N PHE A 203 -11.79 45.46 42.97
CA PHE A 203 -10.78 44.74 43.79
C PHE A 203 -10.98 43.27 44.22
N SER A 204 -10.06 42.44 43.71
CA SER A 204 -9.47 41.19 44.25
C SER A 204 -10.26 39.87 44.19
N GLY A 205 -9.64 38.86 43.57
CA GLY A 205 -10.06 37.47 43.60
C GLY A 205 -9.40 36.64 42.50
N ARG A 206 -8.11 36.35 42.65
CA ARG A 206 -7.32 35.48 41.76
C ARG A 206 -7.51 34.04 42.23
N THR A 207 -8.25 33.21 41.49
CA THR A 207 -8.27 31.75 41.68
C THR A 207 -8.47 31.01 40.35
N ASP A 208 -7.53 30.11 40.09
CA ASP A 208 -7.58 28.91 39.27
C ASP A 208 -8.06 28.99 37.82
N ARG A 209 -7.06 29.17 36.95
CA ARG A 209 -7.06 28.59 35.61
C ARG A 209 -6.79 27.07 35.71
N ASP A 210 -7.40 26.37 34.77
CA ASP A 210 -6.97 25.08 34.22
C ASP A 210 -7.35 23.82 35.00
N ARG A 211 -8.62 23.44 34.83
CA ARG A 211 -9.04 22.03 34.71
C ARG A 211 -10.32 21.92 33.86
N GLU A 212 -10.28 22.45 32.64
CA GLU A 212 -11.25 22.05 31.62
C GLU A 212 -10.78 20.73 31.02
N SER A 213 -11.47 19.64 31.37
CA SER A 213 -11.49 18.42 30.56
C SER A 213 -11.88 18.78 29.12
N PRO A 214 -11.27 18.19 28.08
CA PRO A 214 -11.70 18.48 26.71
C PRO A 214 -13.16 18.08 26.60
N ARG A 215 -14.06 19.05 26.39
CA ARG A 215 -15.43 18.75 25.99
C ARG A 215 -15.30 18.00 24.67
N GLU A 216 -15.63 16.71 24.65
CA GLU A 216 -15.75 15.99 23.38
C GLU A 216 -16.84 16.71 22.59
N ASP A 217 -16.44 17.43 21.54
CA ASP A 217 -17.36 18.14 20.66
C ASP A 217 -18.37 17.11 20.11
N VAL A 218 -19.60 17.19 20.61
CA VAL A 218 -20.69 16.30 20.19
C VAL A 218 -21.01 16.62 18.74
N ILE A 219 -20.77 15.67 17.84
CA ILE A 219 -21.11 15.81 16.43
C ILE A 219 -22.63 15.68 16.29
N SER A 220 -23.29 16.78 15.89
CA SER A 220 -24.74 16.79 15.68
C SER A 220 -25.18 15.83 14.56
N GLN A 221 -26.39 15.26 14.68
CA GLN A 221 -26.95 14.35 13.67
C GLN A 221 -27.04 14.95 12.26
N SER A 222 -27.23 16.28 12.16
CA SER A 222 -27.24 16.98 10.87
C SER A 222 -25.89 16.88 10.16
N VAL A 223 -24.79 17.06 10.90
CA VAL A 223 -23.42 16.90 10.38
C VAL A 223 -23.17 15.46 9.95
N VAL A 224 -23.62 14.48 10.72
CA VAL A 224 -23.50 13.05 10.35
C VAL A 224 -24.21 12.81 9.01
N SER A 225 -25.47 13.25 8.88
CA SER A 225 -26.24 13.11 7.66
C SER A 225 -25.58 13.80 6.45
N THR A 226 -25.13 15.04 6.62
CA THR A 226 -24.42 15.78 5.56
C THR A 226 -23.13 15.08 5.16
N GLY A 227 -22.31 14.66 6.12
CA GLY A 227 -21.04 14.02 5.81
C GLY A 227 -21.19 12.63 5.20
N VAL A 228 -22.21 11.84 5.57
CA VAL A 228 -22.55 10.58 4.89
C VAL A 228 -22.98 10.84 3.45
N ASN A 229 -23.78 11.90 3.19
CA ASN A 229 -24.13 12.28 1.83
C ASN A 229 -22.90 12.68 0.99
N LEU A 230 -22.00 13.48 1.57
CA LEU A 230 -20.74 13.86 0.92
C LEU A 230 -19.85 12.65 0.62
N PHE A 231 -19.83 11.65 1.52
CA PHE A 231 -19.09 10.41 1.30
C PHE A 231 -19.59 9.68 0.04
N PHE A 232 -20.89 9.45 -0.08
CA PHE A 232 -21.45 8.77 -1.25
C PHE A 232 -21.35 9.59 -2.53
N ARG A 233 -21.30 10.92 -2.40
CA ARG A 233 -21.17 11.81 -3.55
C ARG A 233 -19.74 11.87 -4.10
N HIS A 234 -18.73 11.90 -3.24
CA HIS A 234 -17.36 12.22 -3.64
C HIS A 234 -16.34 11.09 -3.44
N VAL A 235 -16.61 10.13 -2.55
CA VAL A 235 -15.65 9.09 -2.17
C VAL A 235 -16.05 7.72 -2.69
N SER A 236 -17.33 7.34 -2.54
CA SER A 236 -17.76 5.96 -2.81
C SER A 236 -17.63 5.55 -4.27
N GLY A 237 -17.70 6.48 -5.24
CA GLY A 237 -17.52 6.16 -6.66
C GLY A 237 -16.14 5.57 -6.98
N TYR A 238 -15.13 5.94 -6.20
CA TYR A 238 -13.78 5.40 -6.35
C TYR A 238 -13.44 4.27 -5.38
N LEU A 239 -14.15 4.21 -4.25
CA LEU A 239 -13.99 3.19 -3.21
C LEU A 239 -15.34 2.53 -2.91
N PRO A 240 -15.94 1.79 -3.86
CA PRO A 240 -17.33 1.37 -3.79
C PRO A 240 -17.52 0.10 -2.96
N PHE A 241 -17.10 0.09 -1.69
CA PHE A 241 -17.22 -1.06 -0.80
C PHE A 241 -18.39 -0.95 0.21
N ILE A 242 -18.96 0.24 0.40
CA ILE A 242 -20.19 0.47 1.16
C ILE A 242 -21.33 0.74 0.18
N HIS A 243 -22.42 -0.01 0.27
CA HIS A 243 -23.56 0.11 -0.63
C HIS A 243 -24.53 1.19 -0.18
N GLN A 244 -24.76 2.21 -1.02
CA GLN A 244 -25.53 3.39 -0.64
C GLN A 244 -26.99 3.07 -0.27
N ALA A 245 -27.70 2.28 -1.09
CA ALA A 245 -29.14 2.10 -0.90
C ALA A 245 -29.50 1.24 0.32
N THR A 246 -28.56 0.42 0.82
CA THR A 246 -28.78 -0.42 2.02
C THR A 246 -28.11 0.13 3.27
N PHE A 247 -27.37 1.24 3.17
CA PHE A 247 -26.65 1.83 4.31
C PHE A 247 -27.59 2.71 5.15
N SER A 248 -27.52 2.55 6.48
CA SER A 248 -28.23 3.38 7.45
C SER A 248 -27.24 3.99 8.43
N SER A 249 -27.20 5.32 8.51
CA SER A 249 -26.33 6.03 9.47
C SER A 249 -26.78 5.86 10.93
N HIS A 250 -28.01 5.40 11.16
CA HIS A 250 -28.53 5.14 12.51
C HIS A 250 -28.11 3.76 13.05
N GLU A 251 -27.87 2.80 12.15
CA GLU A 251 -27.49 1.43 12.50
C GLU A 251 -25.98 1.20 12.35
N ALA A 252 -25.28 2.10 11.66
CA ALA A 252 -23.85 1.99 11.43
C ALA A 252 -23.07 2.18 12.74
N PRO A 253 -22.03 1.36 12.97
CA PRO A 253 -21.19 1.49 14.14
C PRO A 253 -20.41 2.80 14.11
N GLU A 254 -20.18 3.35 15.30
CA GLU A 254 -19.63 4.71 15.44
C GLU A 254 -18.26 4.87 14.78
N HIS A 255 -17.37 3.89 14.92
CA HIS A 255 -16.02 3.95 14.34
C HIS A 255 -16.07 4.06 12.80
N LEU A 256 -17.02 3.37 12.14
CA LEU A 256 -17.23 3.47 10.70
C LEU A 256 -17.77 4.84 10.30
N LEU A 257 -18.74 5.37 11.05
CA LEU A 257 -19.26 6.73 10.83
C LEU A 257 -18.17 7.79 10.97
N MET A 258 -17.36 7.72 12.01
CA MET A 258 -16.22 8.63 12.21
C MET A 258 -15.21 8.52 11.08
N ALA A 259 -14.93 7.30 10.60
CA ALA A 259 -14.03 7.09 9.47
C ALA A 259 -14.59 7.68 8.16
N MET A 260 -15.89 7.46 7.86
CA MET A 260 -16.57 8.07 6.71
C MET A 260 -16.55 9.60 6.77
N LEU A 261 -16.87 10.18 7.93
CA LEU A 261 -16.87 11.63 8.15
C LEU A 261 -15.47 12.22 8.03
N SER A 262 -14.45 11.50 8.48
CA SER A 262 -13.06 11.97 8.42
C SER A 262 -12.60 12.23 6.99
N VAL A 263 -13.08 11.45 6.02
CA VAL A 263 -12.73 11.60 4.60
C VAL A 263 -13.69 12.47 3.81
N SER A 264 -14.93 12.66 4.28
CA SER A 264 -15.96 13.35 3.51
C SER A 264 -16.20 14.81 3.91
N LEU A 265 -15.94 15.19 5.16
CA LEU A 265 -16.21 16.55 5.63
C LEU A 265 -15.29 17.61 4.99
N GLN A 266 -14.17 17.19 4.39
CA GLN A 266 -13.33 18.07 3.57
C GLN A 266 -14.05 18.65 2.33
N PHE A 267 -15.17 18.03 1.90
CA PHE A 267 -16.00 18.51 0.79
C PHE A 267 -17.11 19.49 1.24
N LEU A 268 -17.11 19.92 2.51
CA LEU A 268 -18.01 20.99 2.97
C LEU A 268 -17.67 22.32 2.28
N GLY A 269 -18.70 23.15 2.07
CA GLY A 269 -18.52 24.47 1.46
C GLY A 269 -17.58 25.38 2.25
N ASP A 270 -17.55 25.23 3.58
CA ASP A 270 -16.51 25.79 4.45
C ASP A 270 -15.39 24.75 4.63
N GLN A 271 -14.36 24.83 3.78
CA GLN A 271 -13.28 23.85 3.73
C GLN A 271 -12.44 23.81 5.01
N GLU A 272 -12.18 24.97 5.65
CA GLU A 272 -11.36 25.03 6.86
C GLU A 272 -12.07 24.33 8.02
N ARG A 273 -13.35 24.68 8.22
CA ARG A 273 -14.20 24.01 9.19
C ARG A 273 -14.35 22.51 8.87
N GLY A 274 -14.55 22.17 7.61
CA GLY A 274 -14.66 20.78 7.15
C GLY A 274 -13.42 19.94 7.43
N MET A 275 -12.23 20.49 7.17
CA MET A 275 -10.95 19.84 7.50
C MET A 275 -10.78 19.69 9.02
N GLN A 276 -11.12 20.70 9.81
CA GLN A 276 -11.01 20.64 11.27
C GLN A 276 -11.93 19.55 11.85
N MET A 277 -13.21 19.53 11.42
CA MET A 277 -14.17 18.54 11.86
C MET A 277 -13.79 17.14 11.37
N GLY A 278 -13.34 17.01 10.12
CA GLY A 278 -12.82 15.74 9.58
C GLY A 278 -11.65 15.20 10.40
N ARG A 279 -10.74 16.07 10.85
CA ARG A 279 -9.63 15.69 11.74
C ARG A 279 -10.12 15.27 13.12
N GLN A 280 -11.14 15.92 13.69
CA GLN A 280 -11.75 15.48 14.95
C GLN A 280 -12.36 14.08 14.81
N CYS A 281 -13.09 13.82 13.73
CA CYS A 281 -13.64 12.50 13.40
C CYS A 281 -12.53 11.45 13.25
N PHE A 282 -11.45 11.77 12.55
CA PHE A 282 -10.27 10.89 12.42
C PHE A 282 -9.71 10.48 13.78
N LEU A 283 -9.46 11.46 14.66
CA LEU A 283 -8.90 11.19 15.99
C LEU A 283 -9.85 10.37 16.87
N ARG A 284 -11.17 10.62 16.77
CA ARG A 284 -12.18 9.85 17.51
C ARG A 284 -12.30 8.42 16.98
N GLY A 285 -12.39 8.24 15.66
CA GLY A 285 -12.42 6.94 15.00
C GLY A 285 -11.20 6.09 15.34
N LYS A 286 -10.01 6.70 15.32
CA LYS A 286 -8.76 6.04 15.75
C LYS A 286 -8.83 5.55 17.20
N ARG A 287 -9.25 6.39 18.15
CA ARG A 287 -9.38 5.99 19.56
C ARG A 287 -10.37 4.85 19.75
N LEU A 288 -11.51 4.88 19.05
CA LEU A 288 -12.52 3.82 19.11
C LEU A 288 -11.94 2.47 18.67
N LEU A 289 -11.12 2.45 17.61
CA LEU A 289 -10.49 1.21 17.14
C LEU A 289 -9.35 0.73 18.06
N GLU A 290 -8.59 1.65 18.68
CA GLU A 290 -7.54 1.31 19.66
C GLU A 290 -8.14 0.65 20.91
N VAL A 291 -9.23 1.21 21.46
CA VAL A 291 -9.95 0.64 22.61
C VAL A 291 -10.59 -0.71 22.28
N ASP A 292 -11.13 -0.85 21.07
CA ASP A 292 -11.72 -2.11 20.61
C ASP A 292 -10.66 -3.21 20.39
N ASP A 293 -9.41 -2.87 20.04
CA ASP A 293 -8.29 -3.82 19.96
C ASP A 293 -7.82 -4.27 21.36
N GLU A 294 -7.69 -3.34 22.31
CA GLU A 294 -7.26 -3.62 23.69
C GLU A 294 -8.26 -4.50 24.46
N SER A 295 -9.55 -4.28 24.25
CA SER A 295 -10.62 -5.00 24.96
C SER A 295 -10.82 -6.44 24.48
N ARG A 296 -10.30 -6.81 23.31
CA ARG A 296 -10.69 -8.05 22.61
C ARG A 296 -9.56 -9.01 22.28
N GLY A 297 -8.45 -8.95 23.02
CA GLY A 297 -7.32 -9.88 22.85
C GLY A 297 -7.73 -11.36 22.92
N GLY A 298 -8.24 -11.94 21.82
CA GLY A 298 -8.60 -13.35 21.72
C GLY A 298 -9.80 -13.78 20.86
N GLU A 299 -10.72 -12.90 20.40
CA GLU A 299 -11.84 -13.36 19.54
C GLU A 299 -11.41 -13.56 18.08
N LEU A 300 -10.74 -14.68 17.81
CA LEU A 300 -10.30 -15.09 16.48
C LEU A 300 -11.47 -15.73 15.70
N GLY A 301 -11.74 -15.25 14.47
CA GLY A 301 -12.47 -16.03 13.46
C GLY A 301 -13.75 -15.44 12.87
N VAL A 302 -14.21 -14.25 13.27
CA VAL A 302 -15.35 -13.56 12.62
C VAL A 302 -14.87 -12.32 11.87
N VAL A 303 -15.16 -12.22 10.56
CA VAL A 303 -14.88 -11.00 9.78
C VAL A 303 -15.65 -9.82 10.39
N ARG A 304 -14.93 -8.84 10.92
CA ARG A 304 -15.50 -7.54 11.32
C ARG A 304 -15.34 -6.55 10.17
N LEU A 305 -16.31 -6.61 9.27
CA LEU A 305 -16.26 -5.88 8.01
C LEU A 305 -16.22 -4.37 8.22
N ASP A 306 -17.01 -3.87 9.15
CA ASP A 306 -17.07 -2.48 9.60
C ASP A 306 -15.73 -1.94 10.10
N VAL A 307 -14.99 -2.73 10.90
CA VAL A 307 -13.67 -2.36 11.40
C VAL A 307 -12.65 -2.25 10.27
N ILE A 308 -12.62 -3.22 9.36
CA ILE A 308 -11.72 -3.20 8.20
C ILE A 308 -12.05 -2.01 7.29
N GLN A 309 -13.34 -1.76 7.04
CA GLN A 309 -13.82 -0.60 6.27
C GLN A 309 -13.42 0.72 6.93
N ALA A 310 -13.49 0.82 8.26
CA ALA A 310 -13.04 2.00 8.99
C ALA A 310 -11.53 2.20 8.88
N TYR A 311 -10.72 1.14 9.00
CA TYR A 311 -9.27 1.24 8.79
C TYR A 311 -8.91 1.73 7.38
N ILE A 312 -9.56 1.23 6.33
CA ILE A 312 -9.37 1.71 4.95
C ILE A 312 -9.54 3.23 4.88
N LEU A 313 -10.62 3.76 5.46
CA LEU A 313 -10.95 5.18 5.39
C LEU A 313 -10.05 6.05 6.30
N LEU A 314 -9.73 5.58 7.51
CA LEU A 314 -8.83 6.30 8.42
C LEU A 314 -7.40 6.34 7.89
N GLU A 315 -6.93 5.27 7.25
CA GLU A 315 -5.64 5.24 6.56
C GLU A 315 -5.58 6.23 5.41
N LEU A 316 -6.63 6.27 4.57
CA LEU A 316 -6.81 7.28 3.53
C LEU A 316 -6.73 8.69 4.10
N HIS A 317 -7.42 8.95 5.22
CA HIS A 317 -7.33 10.23 5.90
C HIS A 317 -5.90 10.53 6.35
N ALA A 318 -5.25 9.59 7.04
CA ALA A 318 -3.92 9.79 7.62
C ALA A 318 -2.85 10.08 6.55
N ILE A 319 -2.86 9.34 5.46
CA ILE A 319 -1.82 9.43 4.41
C ILE A 319 -2.11 10.57 3.43
N MET A 320 -3.36 10.73 2.98
CA MET A 320 -3.68 11.65 1.88
C MET A 320 -4.28 12.99 2.34
N ILE A 321 -5.05 12.99 3.43
CA ILE A 321 -5.77 14.19 3.90
C ILE A 321 -4.97 14.91 4.98
N SER A 322 -4.36 14.19 5.93
CA SER A 322 -3.52 14.81 6.96
C SER A 322 -2.06 14.93 6.51
N SER A 323 -1.52 13.91 5.83
CA SER A 323 -0.10 13.81 5.42
C SER A 323 0.88 13.96 6.61
N GLY A 324 2.19 14.03 6.35
CA GLY A 324 3.21 14.27 7.38
C GLY A 324 3.28 13.17 8.45
N SER A 325 3.29 13.55 9.74
CA SER A 325 3.47 12.60 10.85
C SER A 325 2.39 11.52 10.93
N GLU A 326 1.16 11.85 10.53
CA GLU A 326 0.04 10.90 10.52
C GLU A 326 0.21 9.81 9.46
N SER A 327 1.01 10.04 8.40
CA SER A 327 1.27 9.00 7.39
C SER A 327 1.88 7.73 7.99
N SER A 328 2.77 7.89 8.98
CA SER A 328 3.34 6.74 9.70
C SER A 328 2.29 5.93 10.49
N TYR A 329 1.27 6.61 11.03
CA TYR A 329 0.12 5.95 11.66
C TYR A 329 -0.76 5.27 10.60
N GLY A 330 -0.98 5.92 9.45
CA GLY A 330 -1.64 5.32 8.28
C GLY A 330 -1.02 3.99 7.88
N LEU A 331 0.30 3.92 7.76
CA LEU A 331 1.01 2.68 7.40
C LEU A 331 0.90 1.57 8.46
N ARG A 332 0.80 1.93 9.74
CA ARG A 332 0.52 0.97 10.82
C ARG A 332 -0.91 0.45 10.74
N MET A 333 -1.88 1.34 10.50
CA MET A 333 -3.27 0.96 10.26
C MET A 333 -3.40 0.04 9.04
N HIS A 334 -2.61 0.28 7.98
CA HIS A 334 -2.56 -0.60 6.81
C HIS A 334 -2.15 -2.03 7.19
N SER A 335 -1.05 -2.16 7.94
CA SER A 335 -0.54 -3.46 8.38
C SER A 335 -1.57 -4.21 9.23
N LYS A 336 -2.22 -3.50 10.18
CA LYS A 336 -3.28 -4.05 11.03
C LYS A 336 -4.53 -4.44 10.22
N MET A 337 -4.93 -3.62 9.27
CA MET A 337 -6.06 -3.89 8.38
C MET A 337 -5.85 -5.19 7.60
N ILE A 338 -4.65 -5.40 7.04
CA ILE A 338 -4.31 -6.63 6.30
C ILE A 338 -4.27 -7.84 7.23
N GLU A 339 -3.75 -7.70 8.45
CA GLU A 339 -3.80 -8.74 9.48
C GLU A 339 -5.26 -9.14 9.78
N LEU A 340 -6.14 -8.17 10.04
CA LEU A 340 -7.56 -8.40 10.30
C LEU A 340 -8.28 -9.02 9.09
N ALA A 341 -7.93 -8.61 7.88
CA ALA A 341 -8.47 -9.21 6.65
C ALA A 341 -8.12 -10.70 6.54
N ARG A 342 -6.90 -11.10 6.93
CA ARG A 342 -6.48 -12.50 6.94
C ARG A 342 -7.12 -13.31 8.06
N THR A 343 -7.01 -12.83 9.30
CA THR A 343 -7.50 -13.56 10.48
C THR A 343 -9.02 -13.62 10.55
N GLY A 344 -9.70 -12.62 10.00
CA GLY A 344 -11.14 -12.59 9.86
C GLY A 344 -11.67 -13.52 8.77
N GLY A 345 -10.87 -13.89 7.76
CA GLY A 345 -11.32 -14.65 6.59
C GLY A 345 -11.88 -13.80 5.45
N LEU A 346 -11.49 -12.52 5.37
CA LEU A 346 -11.91 -11.63 4.27
C LEU A 346 -11.35 -12.10 2.91
N THR A 347 -10.20 -12.77 2.91
CA THR A 347 -9.55 -13.35 1.73
C THR A 347 -10.32 -14.51 1.10
N ASP A 348 -11.16 -15.18 1.89
CA ASP A 348 -11.97 -16.30 1.48
C ASP A 348 -13.34 -15.84 0.95
N PRO A 349 -13.98 -16.60 0.03
CA PRO A 349 -15.31 -16.28 -0.46
C PRO A 349 -16.32 -16.14 0.68
N TYR A 350 -17.27 -15.21 0.54
CA TYR A 350 -18.30 -14.99 1.55
C TYR A 350 -19.05 -16.30 1.85
N PRO A 351 -19.25 -16.69 3.12
CA PRO A 351 -19.94 -17.91 3.46
C PRO A 351 -21.37 -17.92 2.91
N THR A 352 -21.65 -18.81 1.97
CA THR A 352 -23.02 -19.01 1.48
C THR A 352 -23.85 -19.66 2.59
N GLN A 353 -24.79 -18.93 3.20
CA GLN A 353 -25.75 -19.55 4.11
C GLN A 353 -26.60 -20.53 3.30
N ALA A 354 -26.55 -21.81 3.67
CA ALA A 354 -27.38 -22.83 3.05
C ALA A 354 -28.84 -22.61 3.46
N GLY A 355 -29.68 -22.25 2.49
CA GLY A 355 -31.12 -22.52 2.53
C GLY A 355 -31.96 -21.71 3.51
N ASN A 356 -32.11 -20.41 3.27
CA ASN A 356 -33.37 -19.75 3.63
C ASN A 356 -34.10 -19.35 2.35
N THR A 357 -35.31 -19.88 2.18
CA THR A 357 -36.35 -19.34 1.29
C THR A 357 -36.77 -17.98 1.85
N GLY A 358 -35.87 -17.00 1.77
CA GLY A 358 -36.13 -15.61 2.14
C GLY A 358 -36.93 -14.90 1.05
N ASP A 359 -37.56 -13.79 1.43
CA ASP A 359 -38.14 -12.86 0.49
C ASP A 359 -37.05 -12.19 -0.38
N LEU A 360 -37.49 -11.51 -1.46
CA LEU A 360 -36.56 -10.94 -2.43
C LEU A 360 -35.60 -9.91 -1.81
N ASP A 361 -36.07 -9.15 -0.82
CA ASP A 361 -35.26 -8.16 -0.12
C ASP A 361 -34.14 -8.80 0.71
N SER A 362 -34.43 -9.89 1.41
CA SER A 362 -33.41 -10.66 2.15
C SER A 362 -32.33 -11.21 1.23
N LEU A 363 -32.71 -11.76 0.07
CA LEU A 363 -31.76 -12.27 -0.93
C LEU A 363 -30.88 -11.15 -1.49
N TRP A 364 -31.48 -10.01 -1.84
CA TRP A 364 -30.75 -8.85 -2.32
C TRP A 364 -29.75 -8.34 -1.26
N ARG A 365 -30.19 -8.13 0.00
CA ARG A 365 -29.31 -7.70 1.09
C ARG A 365 -28.18 -8.69 1.34
N GLN A 366 -28.44 -10.00 1.26
CA GLN A 366 -27.38 -11.01 1.37
C GLN A 366 -26.37 -10.89 0.22
N SER A 367 -26.84 -10.69 -1.02
CA SER A 367 -25.97 -10.44 -2.17
C SER A 367 -25.12 -9.18 -1.98
N ILE A 368 -25.70 -8.09 -1.46
CA ILE A 368 -24.99 -6.85 -1.19
C ILE A 368 -23.92 -7.05 -0.10
N ARG A 369 -24.21 -7.82 0.97
CA ARG A 369 -23.21 -8.14 1.99
C ARG A 369 -22.04 -8.94 1.43
N ALA A 370 -22.32 -9.95 0.61
CA ALA A 370 -21.29 -10.75 -0.06
C ALA A 370 -20.42 -9.90 -1.01
N GLU A 371 -21.06 -9.00 -1.77
CA GLU A 371 -20.35 -8.08 -2.66
C GLU A 371 -19.53 -7.04 -1.86
N SER A 372 -20.07 -6.48 -0.77
CA SER A 372 -19.37 -5.55 0.12
C SER A 372 -18.14 -6.19 0.77
N HIS A 373 -18.24 -7.46 1.23
CA HIS A 373 -17.09 -8.25 1.72
C HIS A 373 -15.99 -8.32 0.65
N LYS A 374 -16.34 -8.76 -0.56
CA LYS A 374 -15.41 -8.88 -1.69
C LYS A 374 -14.78 -7.52 -2.04
N ARG A 375 -15.58 -6.47 -2.18
CA ARG A 375 -15.11 -5.13 -2.54
C ARG A 375 -14.26 -4.47 -1.46
N THR A 376 -14.49 -4.79 -0.19
CA THR A 376 -13.63 -4.34 0.92
C THR A 376 -12.23 -4.94 0.80
N LEU A 377 -12.10 -6.23 0.48
CA LEU A 377 -10.79 -6.84 0.22
C LEU A 377 -10.09 -6.18 -0.96
N PHE A 378 -10.80 -5.96 -2.06
CA PHE A 378 -10.23 -5.31 -3.24
C PHE A 378 -9.83 -3.85 -2.98
N ALA A 379 -10.58 -3.11 -2.15
CA ALA A 379 -10.19 -1.78 -1.71
C ALA A 379 -8.88 -1.80 -0.90
N ALA A 380 -8.74 -2.74 0.04
CA ALA A 380 -7.49 -2.95 0.77
C ALA A 380 -6.32 -3.32 -0.16
N TYR A 381 -6.56 -4.20 -1.14
CA TYR A 381 -5.56 -4.57 -2.16
C TYR A 381 -5.14 -3.39 -3.04
N ASN A 382 -6.08 -2.52 -3.44
CA ASN A 382 -5.76 -1.33 -4.22
C ASN A 382 -4.90 -0.32 -3.45
N LEU A 383 -5.17 -0.14 -2.14
CA LEU A 383 -4.32 0.69 -1.29
C LEU A 383 -2.91 0.11 -1.18
N ASP A 384 -2.78 -1.21 -0.98
CA ASP A 384 -1.49 -1.89 -0.91
C ASP A 384 -0.68 -1.73 -2.23
N VAL A 385 -1.35 -1.83 -3.39
CA VAL A 385 -0.75 -1.53 -4.70
C VAL A 385 -0.35 -0.05 -4.82
N LEU A 386 -1.20 0.87 -4.37
CA LEU A 386 -0.93 2.31 -4.42
C LEU A 386 0.27 2.69 -3.55
N TRP A 387 0.42 2.11 -2.37
CA TRP A 387 1.57 2.34 -1.49
C TRP A 387 2.84 1.70 -2.01
N TYR A 388 2.75 0.54 -2.66
CA TYR A 388 3.90 0.01 -3.35
C TYR A 388 4.35 0.91 -4.49
N HIS A 389 3.41 1.47 -5.25
CA HIS A 389 3.71 2.41 -6.30
C HIS A 389 4.27 3.74 -5.76
N THR A 390 3.68 4.30 -4.72
CA THR A 390 3.93 5.68 -4.29
C THR A 390 5.07 5.79 -3.29
N LEU A 391 5.11 4.86 -2.32
CA LEU A 391 6.04 4.89 -1.19
C LEU A 391 7.15 3.83 -1.30
N SER A 392 7.11 3.01 -2.36
CA SER A 392 8.00 1.85 -2.54
C SER A 392 7.90 0.81 -1.41
N LEU A 393 6.74 0.73 -0.75
CA LEU A 393 6.44 -0.27 0.28
C LEU A 393 6.01 -1.57 -0.38
N PRO A 394 6.77 -2.68 -0.29
CA PRO A 394 6.39 -3.94 -0.91
C PRO A 394 4.98 -4.37 -0.49
N ARG A 395 4.22 -4.92 -1.43
CA ARG A 395 2.86 -5.42 -1.17
C ARG A 395 2.86 -6.35 0.03
N THR A 396 1.96 -6.06 0.96
CA THR A 396 1.73 -6.89 2.13
C THR A 396 0.69 -7.96 1.86
N LEU A 397 -0.26 -7.74 0.94
CA LEU A 397 -1.30 -8.69 0.53
C LEU A 397 -0.96 -9.30 -0.83
N SER A 398 -0.77 -10.62 -0.86
CA SER A 398 -0.48 -11.33 -2.11
C SER A 398 -1.74 -11.50 -2.93
N HIS A 399 -1.63 -11.29 -4.25
CA HIS A 399 -2.68 -11.62 -5.21
C HIS A 399 -3.15 -13.09 -5.12
N LEU A 400 -2.30 -14.01 -4.65
CA LEU A 400 -2.62 -15.43 -4.44
C LEU A 400 -3.56 -15.69 -3.25
N GLU A 401 -3.61 -14.75 -2.30
CA GLU A 401 -4.50 -14.84 -1.14
C GLU A 401 -5.95 -14.50 -1.51
N ILE A 402 -6.18 -13.79 -2.62
CA ILE A 402 -7.50 -13.35 -3.06
C ILE A 402 -8.23 -14.53 -3.74
N LYS A 403 -9.18 -15.14 -3.04
CA LYS A 403 -9.98 -16.28 -3.53
C LYS A 403 -11.34 -15.90 -4.10
N HIS A 404 -11.62 -14.59 -4.23
CA HIS A 404 -12.88 -14.06 -4.73
C HIS A 404 -12.99 -14.09 -6.26
N ASP A 405 -14.23 -14.02 -6.74
CA ASP A 405 -14.52 -13.56 -8.10
C ASP A 405 -14.18 -12.08 -8.25
N LEU A 406 -14.11 -11.58 -9.49
CA LEU A 406 -14.04 -10.14 -9.71
C LEU A 406 -15.31 -9.44 -9.18
N PRO A 407 -15.26 -8.13 -8.85
CA PRO A 407 -16.43 -7.36 -8.47
C PRO A 407 -17.56 -7.48 -9.50
N CYS A 408 -18.81 -7.42 -9.04
CA CYS A 408 -19.92 -7.33 -9.98
C CYS A 408 -19.90 -5.97 -10.72
N PRO A 409 -20.48 -5.89 -11.92
CA PRO A 409 -20.65 -4.65 -12.65
C PRO A 409 -21.27 -3.50 -11.83
N GLU A 410 -20.83 -2.26 -12.09
CA GLU A 410 -21.29 -1.07 -11.38
C GLU A 410 -22.80 -0.83 -11.48
N ASP A 411 -23.43 -1.19 -12.60
CA ASP A 411 -24.89 -1.09 -12.81
C ASP A 411 -25.70 -2.06 -11.94
N ILE A 412 -25.09 -3.17 -11.48
CA ILE A 412 -25.68 -4.10 -10.53
C ILE A 412 -25.45 -3.61 -9.10
N TRP A 413 -24.26 -3.07 -8.81
CA TRP A 413 -23.92 -2.53 -7.49
C TRP A 413 -24.71 -1.28 -7.11
N THR A 414 -25.09 -0.44 -8.07
CA THR A 414 -25.77 0.84 -7.79
C THR A 414 -27.29 0.73 -7.70
N VAL A 415 -27.83 -0.49 -7.80
CA VAL A 415 -29.26 -0.76 -7.73
C VAL A 415 -29.85 -0.31 -6.39
N THR A 416 -31.05 0.25 -6.43
CA THR A 416 -31.72 0.79 -5.23
C THR A 416 -32.84 -0.08 -4.68
N SER A 417 -33.18 -1.18 -5.36
CA SER A 417 -34.28 -2.07 -4.95
C SER A 417 -34.03 -3.53 -5.28
N ALA A 418 -34.60 -4.42 -4.47
CA ALA A 418 -34.50 -5.87 -4.66
C ALA A 418 -35.09 -6.35 -6.01
N SER A 419 -36.14 -5.70 -6.51
CA SER A 419 -36.78 -6.03 -7.79
C SER A 419 -35.90 -5.72 -8.99
N GLU A 420 -35.27 -4.55 -9.02
CA GLU A 420 -34.32 -4.18 -10.07
C GLU A 420 -33.09 -5.10 -10.05
N TRP A 421 -32.59 -5.44 -8.85
CA TRP A 421 -31.47 -6.36 -8.69
C TRP A 421 -31.81 -7.73 -9.26
N ALA A 422 -32.98 -8.27 -8.92
CA ALA A 422 -33.46 -9.54 -9.42
C ALA A 422 -33.62 -9.56 -10.94
N HIS A 423 -34.14 -8.47 -11.52
CA HIS A 423 -34.25 -8.34 -12.97
C HIS A 423 -32.86 -8.39 -13.65
N LYS A 424 -31.88 -7.65 -13.13
CA LYS A 424 -30.52 -7.61 -13.69
C LYS A 424 -29.72 -8.89 -13.45
N THR A 425 -29.93 -9.59 -12.34
CA THR A 425 -29.06 -10.73 -11.94
C THR A 425 -29.67 -12.10 -12.14
N LEU A 426 -30.99 -12.25 -11.95
CA LEU A 426 -31.67 -13.54 -12.01
C LEU A 426 -32.42 -13.76 -13.33
N VAL A 427 -32.88 -12.68 -13.96
CA VAL A 427 -33.71 -12.75 -15.18
C VAL A 427 -32.89 -12.49 -16.43
N ASN A 428 -32.00 -11.49 -16.42
CA ASN A 428 -31.19 -11.16 -17.57
C ASN A 428 -30.07 -12.20 -17.81
N LYS A 429 -30.24 -13.04 -18.83
CA LYS A 429 -29.27 -14.09 -19.22
C LYS A 429 -28.03 -13.55 -19.92
N ASP A 430 -28.03 -12.28 -20.33
CA ASP A 430 -26.89 -11.65 -21.01
C ASP A 430 -25.78 -11.26 -20.03
N ASN A 431 -26.08 -11.22 -18.72
CA ASN A 431 -25.08 -10.93 -17.69
C ASN A 431 -24.19 -12.15 -17.43
N LYS A 432 -23.00 -12.13 -18.05
CA LYS A 432 -21.93 -13.10 -17.76
C LYS A 432 -21.46 -12.89 -16.32
N THR A 433 -21.38 -13.97 -15.55
CA THR A 433 -20.81 -13.94 -14.19
C THR A 433 -19.34 -13.51 -14.24
N PRO A 434 -18.90 -12.58 -13.36
CA PRO A 434 -17.50 -12.18 -13.30
C PRO A 434 -16.59 -13.40 -13.09
N PRO A 435 -15.45 -13.51 -13.80
CA PRO A 435 -14.55 -14.63 -13.61
C PRO A 435 -13.87 -14.57 -12.24
N ARG A 436 -13.37 -15.71 -11.78
CA ARG A 436 -12.46 -15.80 -10.63
C ARG A 436 -11.26 -14.87 -10.83
N TYR A 437 -10.92 -14.07 -9.82
CA TYR A 437 -9.79 -13.13 -9.90
C TYR A 437 -8.49 -13.82 -10.32
N LEU A 438 -8.14 -14.93 -9.67
CA LEU A 438 -6.95 -15.72 -10.01
C LEU A 438 -6.99 -16.30 -11.42
N THR A 439 -8.17 -16.67 -11.92
CA THR A 439 -8.32 -17.18 -13.28
C THR A 439 -8.10 -16.06 -14.29
N ALA A 440 -8.64 -14.86 -14.04
CA ALA A 440 -8.43 -13.69 -14.88
C ALA A 440 -6.95 -13.25 -14.90
N VAL A 441 -6.31 -13.18 -13.72
CA VAL A 441 -4.87 -12.87 -13.60
C VAL A 441 -4.02 -13.88 -14.38
N ARG A 442 -4.29 -15.19 -14.25
CA ARG A 442 -3.58 -16.23 -15.01
C ARG A 442 -3.77 -16.06 -16.52
N ALA A 443 -4.99 -15.82 -16.98
CA ALA A 443 -5.28 -15.60 -18.39
C ALA A 443 -4.49 -14.40 -18.96
N CYS A 444 -4.26 -13.35 -18.16
CA CYS A 444 -3.48 -12.19 -18.61
C CYS A 444 -1.99 -12.50 -18.79
N VAL A 445 -1.39 -13.31 -17.91
CA VAL A 445 0.07 -13.54 -17.93
C VAL A 445 0.49 -14.82 -18.68
N THR A 446 -0.47 -15.66 -19.08
CA THR A 446 -0.19 -16.86 -19.87
C THR A 446 -0.01 -16.51 -21.36
N PRO A 447 1.13 -16.87 -21.98
CA PRO A 447 1.33 -16.68 -23.41
C PRO A 447 0.24 -17.38 -24.23
N ASN A 448 -0.35 -16.69 -25.21
CA ASN A 448 -1.43 -17.17 -26.09
C ASN A 448 -2.81 -17.39 -25.43
N ALA A 449 -2.97 -17.10 -24.14
CA ALA A 449 -4.30 -17.04 -23.53
C ALA A 449 -4.92 -15.66 -23.83
N SER A 450 -6.12 -15.63 -24.42
CA SER A 450 -6.90 -14.40 -24.54
C SER A 450 -7.83 -14.28 -23.34
N LEU A 451 -7.60 -13.28 -22.49
CA LEU A 451 -8.62 -12.83 -21.55
C LEU A 451 -9.83 -12.38 -22.39
N ASP A 452 -11.03 -12.87 -22.09
CA ASP A 452 -12.25 -12.32 -22.70
C ASP A 452 -12.54 -10.96 -22.06
N VAL A 453 -11.84 -9.94 -22.58
CA VAL A 453 -11.91 -8.54 -22.15
C VAL A 453 -13.36 -8.01 -22.21
N SER A 454 -14.24 -8.60 -23.03
CA SER A 454 -15.67 -8.22 -23.09
C SER A 454 -16.44 -8.49 -21.79
N THR A 455 -15.92 -9.36 -20.91
CA THR A 455 -16.55 -9.70 -19.62
C THR A 455 -16.21 -8.73 -18.50
N LEU A 456 -15.30 -7.78 -18.75
CA LEU A 456 -14.77 -6.88 -17.73
C LEU A 456 -15.38 -5.48 -17.85
N ASP A 457 -15.84 -4.98 -16.72
CA ASP A 457 -16.18 -3.58 -16.51
C ASP A 457 -14.93 -2.79 -16.05
N ALA A 458 -15.12 -1.50 -15.76
CA ALA A 458 -14.01 -0.65 -15.32
C ALA A 458 -13.38 -1.13 -14.01
N HIS A 459 -14.20 -1.58 -13.05
CA HIS A 459 -13.73 -2.01 -11.72
C HIS A 459 -12.95 -3.34 -11.80
N GLY A 460 -13.49 -4.35 -12.48
CA GLY A 460 -12.81 -5.63 -12.69
C GLY A 460 -11.48 -5.45 -13.43
N SER A 461 -11.46 -4.57 -14.44
CA SER A 461 -10.23 -4.23 -15.17
C SER A 461 -9.18 -3.56 -14.28
N LEU A 462 -9.60 -2.63 -13.42
CA LEU A 462 -8.71 -1.96 -12.47
C LEU A 462 -8.01 -2.96 -11.55
N MET A 463 -8.70 -4.01 -11.08
CA MET A 463 -8.11 -5.02 -10.18
C MET A 463 -6.98 -5.80 -10.87
N ILE A 464 -7.14 -6.11 -12.15
CA ILE A 464 -6.13 -6.81 -12.93
C ILE A 464 -4.97 -5.87 -13.27
N ILE A 465 -5.25 -4.63 -13.67
CA ILE A 465 -4.22 -3.62 -13.93
C ILE A 465 -3.42 -3.31 -12.67
N GLY A 466 -4.03 -3.30 -11.49
CA GLY A 466 -3.32 -3.18 -10.21
C GLY A 466 -2.32 -4.32 -9.98
N PHE A 467 -2.67 -5.56 -10.35
CA PHE A 467 -1.74 -6.69 -10.36
C PHE A 467 -0.60 -6.49 -11.38
N LEU A 468 -0.91 -6.03 -12.60
CA LEU A 468 0.10 -5.79 -13.62
C LEU A 468 1.06 -4.66 -13.19
N LEU A 469 0.54 -3.54 -12.68
CA LEU A 469 1.32 -2.40 -12.17
C LEU A 469 2.27 -2.82 -11.04
N SER A 470 1.78 -3.59 -10.07
CA SER A 470 2.61 -4.09 -8.98
C SER A 470 3.64 -5.12 -9.46
N SER A 471 3.33 -5.93 -10.48
CA SER A 471 4.28 -6.86 -11.10
C SER A 471 5.39 -6.13 -11.87
N VAL A 472 5.04 -5.06 -12.60
CA VAL A 472 6.00 -4.17 -13.26
C VAL A 472 6.96 -3.58 -12.23
N ARG A 473 6.44 -3.09 -11.11
CA ARG A 473 7.21 -2.56 -9.98
C ARG A 473 8.15 -3.59 -9.36
N GLU A 474 7.67 -4.81 -9.14
CA GLU A 474 8.46 -5.90 -8.59
C GLU A 474 9.61 -6.30 -9.53
N MET A 475 9.33 -6.39 -10.82
CA MET A 475 10.32 -6.75 -11.83
C MET A 475 11.37 -5.65 -12.06
N SER A 476 10.98 -4.38 -12.09
CA SER A 476 11.92 -3.28 -12.21
C SER A 476 12.83 -3.18 -10.99
N GLY A 477 12.27 -3.35 -9.78
CA GLY A 477 13.04 -3.43 -8.53
C GLY A 477 14.03 -4.59 -8.52
N TRP A 478 13.57 -5.81 -8.87
CA TRP A 478 14.45 -6.98 -8.96
C TRP A 478 15.57 -6.81 -9.98
N SER A 479 15.25 -6.25 -11.15
CA SER A 479 16.22 -6.02 -12.22
C SER A 479 17.30 -5.04 -11.77
N THR A 480 16.90 -4.00 -11.06
CA THR A 480 17.81 -3.03 -10.45
C THR A 480 18.72 -3.69 -9.41
N MET A 481 18.15 -4.46 -8.49
CA MET A 481 18.92 -5.08 -7.40
C MET A 481 19.92 -6.13 -7.89
N THR A 482 19.58 -6.86 -8.95
CA THR A 482 20.40 -7.97 -9.47
C THR A 482 21.29 -7.57 -10.65
N GLY A 483 20.98 -6.46 -11.32
CA GLY A 483 21.59 -6.07 -12.59
C GLY A 483 21.21 -6.99 -13.75
N LYS A 484 20.18 -7.85 -13.59
CA LYS A 484 19.71 -8.79 -14.61
C LYS A 484 18.36 -8.35 -15.14
N VAL A 485 18.16 -8.46 -16.45
CA VAL A 485 16.88 -8.12 -17.10
C VAL A 485 16.25 -9.40 -17.65
N CYS A 486 14.98 -9.64 -17.34
CA CYS A 486 14.22 -10.78 -17.84
C CYS A 486 13.27 -10.32 -18.96
N THR A 487 13.79 -10.19 -20.18
CA THR A 487 13.06 -9.63 -21.33
C THR A 487 11.74 -10.34 -21.61
N GLU A 488 11.71 -11.67 -21.53
CA GLU A 488 10.49 -12.47 -21.74
C GLU A 488 9.34 -12.08 -20.81
N ARG A 489 9.64 -11.82 -19.53
CA ARG A 489 8.61 -11.41 -18.56
C ARG A 489 8.14 -9.98 -18.82
N PHE A 490 9.04 -9.09 -19.24
CA PHE A 490 8.70 -7.70 -19.55
C PHE A 490 7.80 -7.64 -20.80
N GLU A 491 8.13 -8.44 -21.81
CA GLU A 491 7.32 -8.58 -23.02
C GLU A 491 5.93 -9.16 -22.71
N ALA A 492 5.85 -10.20 -21.86
CA ALA A 492 4.57 -10.74 -21.42
C ALA A 492 3.71 -9.67 -20.74
N LEU A 493 4.25 -8.91 -19.78
CA LEU A 493 3.52 -7.82 -19.12
C LEU A 493 3.12 -6.71 -20.09
N HIS A 494 3.97 -6.39 -21.06
CA HIS A 494 3.65 -5.40 -22.09
C HIS A 494 2.44 -5.82 -22.93
N VAL A 495 2.46 -7.06 -23.45
CA VAL A 495 1.36 -7.61 -24.23
C VAL A 495 0.07 -7.67 -23.40
N SER A 496 0.16 -8.07 -22.13
CA SER A 496 -0.99 -8.06 -21.21
C SER A 496 -1.58 -6.66 -21.07
N LEU A 497 -0.76 -5.63 -20.86
CA LEU A 497 -1.23 -4.25 -20.69
C LEU A 497 -1.86 -3.71 -21.97
N LEU A 498 -1.26 -3.95 -23.14
CA LEU A 498 -1.83 -3.56 -24.43
C LEU A 498 -3.18 -4.25 -24.70
N GLY A 499 -3.38 -5.47 -24.20
CA GLY A 499 -4.66 -6.17 -24.29
C GLY A 499 -5.85 -5.43 -23.63
N PHE A 500 -5.59 -4.48 -22.72
CA PHE A 500 -6.63 -3.65 -22.10
C PHE A 500 -6.98 -2.39 -22.89
N GLU A 501 -6.22 -2.04 -23.93
CA GLU A 501 -6.45 -0.83 -24.73
C GLU A 501 -7.90 -0.69 -25.25
N PRO A 502 -8.58 -1.74 -25.74
CA PRO A 502 -9.98 -1.62 -26.18
C PRO A 502 -10.95 -1.22 -25.05
N ILE A 503 -10.69 -1.62 -23.80
CA ILE A 503 -11.51 -1.16 -22.66
C ILE A 503 -11.21 0.31 -22.39
N ILE A 504 -9.93 0.68 -22.38
CA ILE A 504 -9.53 2.07 -22.12
C ILE A 504 -10.17 3.01 -23.15
N GLU A 505 -10.21 2.61 -24.42
CA GLU A 505 -10.89 3.37 -25.47
C GLU A 505 -12.41 3.41 -25.30
N ARG A 506 -13.04 2.29 -24.92
CA ARG A 506 -14.49 2.26 -24.61
C ARG A 506 -14.86 3.19 -23.46
N GLU A 507 -13.99 3.27 -22.46
CA GLU A 507 -14.21 4.05 -21.25
C GLU A 507 -13.68 5.51 -21.37
N ALA A 508 -13.08 5.90 -22.50
CA ALA A 508 -12.39 7.17 -22.67
C ALA A 508 -13.26 8.40 -22.40
N ASP A 509 -14.51 8.38 -22.88
CA ASP A 509 -15.48 9.47 -22.71
C ASP A 509 -16.30 9.35 -21.40
N SER A 510 -16.08 8.29 -20.62
CA SER A 510 -16.80 8.07 -19.38
C SER A 510 -16.33 9.02 -18.29
N SER A 511 -17.27 9.75 -17.70
CA SER A 511 -17.03 10.58 -16.52
C SER A 511 -17.13 9.79 -15.20
N SER A 512 -17.32 8.47 -15.26
CA SER A 512 -17.36 7.62 -14.06
C SER A 512 -16.02 7.73 -13.30
N PRO A 513 -16.06 7.97 -11.97
CA PRO A 513 -14.88 7.93 -11.11
C PRO A 513 -14.01 6.68 -11.31
N MET A 514 -14.65 5.52 -11.46
CA MET A 514 -13.95 4.24 -11.63
C MET A 514 -13.24 4.15 -13.00
N SER A 515 -13.87 4.66 -14.07
CA SER A 515 -13.24 4.76 -15.40
C SER A 515 -11.98 5.63 -15.36
N ILE A 516 -12.08 6.82 -14.75
CA ILE A 516 -10.94 7.75 -14.66
C ILE A 516 -9.77 7.10 -13.89
N LEU A 517 -10.07 6.39 -12.80
CA LEU A 517 -9.05 5.69 -12.01
C LEU A 517 -8.43 4.52 -12.79
N LEU A 518 -9.23 3.76 -13.53
CA LEU A 518 -8.77 2.71 -14.44
C LEU A 518 -7.78 3.26 -15.48
N GLN A 519 -8.17 4.34 -16.16
CA GLN A 519 -7.32 4.97 -17.18
C GLN A 519 -6.01 5.45 -16.57
N ALA A 520 -6.05 6.16 -15.44
CA ALA A 520 -4.84 6.61 -14.74
C ALA A 520 -3.93 5.44 -14.33
N ALA A 521 -4.49 4.36 -13.79
CA ALA A 521 -3.71 3.18 -13.40
C ALA A 521 -3.06 2.50 -14.60
N TRP A 522 -3.77 2.38 -15.73
CA TRP A 522 -3.27 1.78 -16.96
C TRP A 522 -2.15 2.61 -17.60
N HIS A 523 -2.36 3.91 -17.78
CA HIS A 523 -1.34 4.82 -18.31
C HIS A 523 -0.09 4.81 -17.42
N THR A 524 -0.28 4.81 -16.10
CA THR A 524 0.82 4.69 -15.14
C THR A 524 1.57 3.36 -15.30
N ALA A 525 0.87 2.23 -15.41
CA ALA A 525 1.50 0.93 -15.57
C ALA A 525 2.37 0.84 -16.82
N ILE A 526 1.91 1.40 -17.94
CA ILE A 526 2.69 1.43 -19.19
C ILE A 526 3.89 2.36 -19.06
N ILE A 527 3.72 3.57 -18.51
CA ILE A 527 4.85 4.49 -18.28
C ILE A 527 5.94 3.81 -17.43
N GLU A 528 5.54 3.11 -16.38
CA GLU A 528 6.47 2.43 -15.46
C GLU A 528 7.19 1.27 -16.13
N LEU A 529 6.48 0.54 -16.99
CA LEU A 529 7.05 -0.56 -17.76
C LEU A 529 8.12 -0.06 -18.74
N LEU A 530 7.87 1.08 -19.39
CA LEU A 530 8.69 1.59 -20.49
C LEU A 530 9.87 2.46 -20.04
N LEU A 531 9.74 3.27 -18.98
CA LEU A 531 10.75 4.28 -18.61
C LEU A 531 11.65 3.90 -17.44
N TRP A 532 11.30 2.89 -16.64
CA TRP A 532 12.01 2.52 -15.41
C TRP A 532 12.46 3.75 -14.59
N SER A 533 11.53 4.31 -13.81
CA SER A 533 11.84 5.54 -13.09
C SER A 533 12.96 5.34 -12.03
N PRO A 534 13.92 6.28 -11.90
CA PRO A 534 14.95 6.24 -10.87
C PRO A 534 14.43 6.26 -9.43
N SER A 535 13.17 6.71 -9.22
CA SER A 535 12.52 6.66 -7.91
C SER A 535 12.38 5.23 -7.37
N HIS A 536 12.41 4.23 -8.25
CA HIS A 536 12.32 2.81 -7.91
C HIS A 536 13.67 2.20 -7.53
N THR A 537 14.75 2.76 -8.07
CA THR A 537 16.06 2.10 -8.09
C THR A 537 16.97 2.50 -6.94
N ASN A 538 16.60 3.56 -6.21
CA ASN A 538 17.36 4.04 -5.07
C ASN A 538 17.14 3.24 -3.78
N GLY A 539 16.18 2.29 -3.77
CA GLY A 539 15.94 1.43 -2.60
C GLY A 539 15.48 2.17 -1.34
N VAL A 540 15.02 3.42 -1.49
CA VAL A 540 14.49 4.22 -0.38
C VAL A 540 13.00 3.92 -0.25
N VAL A 541 12.63 3.36 0.90
CA VAL A 541 11.25 3.21 1.34
C VAL A 541 10.88 4.48 2.08
N GLU A 542 9.86 5.18 1.60
CA GLU A 542 9.46 6.46 2.15
C GLU A 542 8.39 6.25 3.22
N ARG A 543 8.52 6.95 4.35
CA ARG A 543 7.63 6.79 5.51
C ARG A 543 6.43 7.74 5.49
N SER A 544 6.38 8.63 4.51
CA SER A 544 5.30 9.60 4.33
C SER A 544 5.22 10.07 2.89
N LEU A 545 4.05 10.60 2.52
CA LEU A 545 3.75 11.02 1.15
C LEU A 545 4.56 12.25 0.72
N ASP A 546 4.79 13.18 1.63
CA ASP A 546 5.64 14.36 1.44
C ASP A 546 7.10 13.98 1.18
N ALA A 547 7.64 13.01 1.94
CA ALA A 547 9.00 12.53 1.71
C ALA A 547 9.13 11.85 0.34
N ALA A 548 8.14 11.04 -0.05
CA ALA A 548 8.11 10.38 -1.36
C ALA A 548 8.01 11.36 -2.54
N MET A 549 7.18 12.39 -2.42
CA MET A 549 7.08 13.43 -3.45
C MET A 549 8.37 14.25 -3.54
N ALA A 550 8.92 14.69 -2.41
CA ALA A 550 10.17 15.44 -2.41
C ALA A 550 11.34 14.62 -2.99
N ALA A 551 11.45 13.34 -2.63
CA ALA A 551 12.44 12.44 -3.20
C ALA A 551 12.27 12.26 -4.71
N SER A 552 11.04 12.09 -5.18
CA SER A 552 10.73 11.99 -6.62
C SER A 552 11.13 13.26 -7.38
N THR A 553 10.83 14.45 -6.82
CA THR A 553 11.24 15.73 -7.42
C THR A 553 12.76 15.84 -7.57
N ARG A 554 13.50 15.54 -6.49
CA ARG A 554 14.97 15.64 -6.52
C ARG A 554 15.58 14.72 -7.57
N LEU A 555 15.02 13.52 -7.73
CA LEU A 555 15.47 12.59 -8.77
C LEU A 555 15.15 13.09 -10.17
N SER A 556 14.05 13.83 -10.34
CA SER A 556 13.71 14.46 -11.60
C SER A 556 14.69 15.54 -12.05
N ASN A 557 15.45 16.14 -11.14
CA ASN A 557 16.53 17.07 -11.50
C ASN A 557 17.76 16.35 -12.08
N SER A 558 17.89 15.02 -11.91
CA SER A 558 18.97 14.26 -12.54
C SER A 558 18.69 14.01 -14.03
N LEU A 559 19.56 14.53 -14.90
CA LEU A 559 19.44 14.47 -16.37
C LEU A 559 19.83 13.11 -16.97
N SER A 560 20.17 12.11 -16.16
CA SER A 560 20.97 10.95 -16.61
C SER A 560 20.22 9.82 -17.31
N THR A 561 18.89 9.86 -17.46
CA THR A 561 18.12 8.63 -17.80
C THR A 561 17.14 8.68 -18.97
N LEU A 562 16.68 9.85 -19.47
CA LEU A 562 15.53 9.91 -20.40
C LEU A 562 15.81 10.47 -21.81
N SER A 563 17.06 10.61 -22.21
CA SER A 563 17.46 11.35 -23.42
C SER A 563 17.32 10.63 -24.77
N SER A 564 16.59 9.51 -24.85
CA SER A 564 16.42 8.77 -26.12
C SER A 564 15.11 9.16 -26.81
N PRO A 565 15.12 9.62 -28.08
CA PRO A 565 13.91 9.96 -28.83
C PRO A 565 12.92 8.81 -28.95
N LEU A 566 13.44 7.57 -29.07
CA LEU A 566 12.61 6.36 -29.13
C LEU A 566 11.83 6.20 -27.82
N VAL A 567 12.51 6.35 -26.68
CA VAL A 567 11.93 6.22 -25.35
C VAL A 567 10.85 7.28 -25.12
N ALA A 568 11.11 8.53 -25.54
CA ALA A 568 10.14 9.62 -25.47
C ALA A 568 8.87 9.30 -26.28
N SER A 569 9.02 8.83 -27.52
CA SER A 569 7.88 8.48 -28.39
C SER A 569 7.02 7.34 -27.83
N SER A 570 7.62 6.36 -27.14
CA SER A 570 6.88 5.21 -26.60
C SER A 570 5.96 5.56 -25.43
N VAL A 571 6.21 6.67 -24.72
CA VAL A 571 5.39 7.11 -23.57
C VAL A 571 4.52 8.31 -23.85
N GLU A 572 4.70 8.95 -25.01
CA GLU A 572 4.08 10.23 -25.36
C GLU A 572 2.57 10.23 -25.17
N ARG A 573 1.86 9.24 -25.75
CA ARG A 573 0.39 9.13 -25.62
C ARG A 573 -0.07 9.03 -24.16
N HIS A 574 0.75 8.40 -23.31
CA HIS A 574 0.38 8.18 -21.92
C HIS A 574 0.63 9.43 -21.07
N LEU A 575 1.70 10.16 -21.35
CA LEU A 575 1.95 11.46 -20.73
C LEU A 575 0.90 12.49 -21.18
N GLN A 576 0.55 12.50 -22.48
CA GLN A 576 -0.47 13.39 -23.04
C GLN A 576 -1.82 13.22 -22.34
N TRP A 577 -2.22 12.00 -22.01
CA TRP A 577 -3.46 11.73 -21.26
C TRP A 577 -3.46 12.48 -19.92
N PHE A 578 -2.39 12.38 -19.13
CA PHE A 578 -2.27 13.09 -17.85
C PHE A 578 -2.23 14.61 -18.01
N LEU A 579 -1.51 15.13 -19.01
CA LEU A 579 -1.46 16.58 -19.27
C LEU A 579 -2.84 17.13 -19.64
N THR A 580 -3.57 16.42 -20.50
CA THR A 580 -4.94 16.78 -20.90
C THR A 580 -5.88 16.70 -19.71
N TYR A 581 -5.81 15.63 -18.94
CA TYR A 581 -6.61 15.44 -17.72
C TYR A 581 -6.38 16.59 -16.73
N LEU A 582 -5.14 16.98 -16.46
CA LEU A 582 -4.83 18.07 -15.52
C LEU A 582 -5.40 19.42 -15.97
N ASP A 583 -5.50 19.65 -17.28
CA ASP A 583 -6.02 20.89 -17.86
C ASP A 583 -7.55 20.95 -17.81
N THR A 584 -8.23 19.84 -18.15
CA THR A 584 -9.69 19.76 -18.32
C THR A 584 -10.45 19.32 -17.08
N ALA A 585 -9.84 18.56 -16.17
CA ALA A 585 -10.53 18.00 -15.01
C ALA A 585 -11.03 19.10 -14.07
N ALA A 586 -12.26 18.94 -13.59
CA ALA A 586 -12.84 19.76 -12.53
C ALA A 586 -12.29 19.30 -11.16
N PRO A 587 -11.47 20.11 -10.46
CA PRO A 587 -10.83 19.70 -9.21
C PRO A 587 -11.81 19.39 -8.07
N GLU A 588 -13.02 19.94 -8.13
CA GLU A 588 -14.07 19.78 -7.10
C GLU A 588 -14.69 18.37 -7.09
N THR A 589 -14.66 17.68 -8.23
CA THR A 589 -15.19 16.32 -8.38
C THR A 589 -14.08 15.27 -8.49
N GLU A 590 -12.83 15.71 -8.52
CA GLU A 590 -11.66 14.85 -8.63
C GLU A 590 -11.36 14.16 -7.30
N ALA A 591 -10.99 12.89 -7.37
CA ALA A 591 -10.47 12.15 -6.22
C ALA A 591 -9.15 12.75 -5.69
N PRO A 592 -8.98 12.85 -4.36
CA PRO A 592 -7.75 13.39 -3.76
C PRO A 592 -6.44 12.69 -4.14
N TRP A 593 -6.46 11.44 -4.62
CA TRP A 593 -5.26 10.70 -5.05
C TRP A 593 -4.94 10.80 -6.55
N MET A 594 -5.84 11.30 -7.39
CA MET A 594 -5.52 11.54 -8.82
C MET A 594 -4.29 12.43 -9.03
N PRO A 595 -4.04 13.46 -8.19
CA PRO A 595 -2.81 14.23 -8.24
C PRO A 595 -1.54 13.39 -8.07
N ILE A 596 -1.58 12.25 -7.37
CA ILE A 596 -0.41 11.37 -7.17
C ILE A 596 0.04 10.75 -8.49
N PHE A 597 -0.91 10.20 -9.27
CA PHE A 597 -0.62 9.64 -10.59
C PHE A 597 -0.11 10.72 -11.56
N ALA A 598 -0.83 11.84 -11.61
CA ALA A 598 -0.51 12.93 -12.53
C ALA A 598 0.83 13.60 -12.20
N TYR A 599 1.18 13.69 -10.92
CA TYR A 599 2.44 14.27 -10.47
C TYR A 599 3.67 13.54 -11.05
N LYS A 600 3.67 12.20 -11.02
CA LYS A 600 4.75 11.41 -11.60
C LYS A 600 4.86 11.61 -13.12
N ALA A 601 3.73 11.61 -13.83
CA ALA A 601 3.71 11.86 -15.26
C ALA A 601 4.32 13.23 -15.59
N VAL A 602 3.93 14.27 -14.86
CA VAL A 602 4.46 15.63 -15.04
C VAL A 602 5.97 15.72 -14.79
N LEU A 603 6.48 15.04 -13.77
CA LEU A 603 7.92 14.97 -13.50
C LEU A 603 8.69 14.34 -14.67
N ILE A 604 8.16 13.28 -15.27
CA ILE A 604 8.74 12.63 -16.44
C ILE A 604 8.68 13.57 -17.65
N THR A 605 7.55 14.22 -17.87
CA THR A 605 7.40 15.20 -18.96
C THR A 605 8.39 16.35 -18.81
N TRP A 606 8.58 16.85 -17.58
CA TRP A 606 9.58 17.88 -17.26
C TRP A 606 10.99 17.43 -17.65
N GLN A 607 11.38 16.19 -17.29
CA GLN A 607 12.67 15.62 -17.66
C GLN A 607 12.84 15.52 -19.18
N LEU A 608 11.83 15.04 -19.90
CA LEU A 608 11.87 14.92 -21.36
C LEU A 608 12.13 16.27 -22.03
N VAL A 609 11.41 17.31 -21.62
CA VAL A 609 11.61 18.69 -22.12
C VAL A 609 13.02 19.18 -21.84
N ARG A 610 13.54 18.96 -20.64
CA ARG A 610 14.91 19.36 -20.27
C ARG A 610 15.99 18.62 -21.07
N THR A 611 15.71 17.42 -21.56
CA THR A 611 16.60 16.67 -22.44
C THR A 611 16.43 16.99 -23.93
N GLY A 612 15.56 17.94 -24.29
CA GLY A 612 15.36 18.42 -25.66
C GLY A 612 14.13 17.87 -26.40
N CYS A 613 13.27 17.08 -25.74
CA CYS A 613 12.01 16.64 -26.33
C CYS A 613 10.96 17.76 -26.23
N LEU A 614 10.66 18.42 -27.35
CA LEU A 614 9.78 19.60 -27.37
C LEU A 614 8.29 19.25 -27.55
N GLU A 615 7.95 17.99 -27.81
CA GLU A 615 6.57 17.59 -28.09
C GLU A 615 5.58 17.92 -26.96
N PRO A 616 5.92 17.70 -25.67
CA PRO A 616 5.06 18.15 -24.58
C PRO A 616 4.79 19.66 -24.55
N LEU A 617 5.73 20.48 -25.01
CA LEU A 617 5.53 21.93 -25.12
C LEU A 617 4.48 22.26 -26.19
N ARG A 618 4.49 21.53 -27.31
CA ARG A 618 3.52 21.68 -28.40
C ARG A 618 2.11 21.29 -27.95
N ILE A 619 1.98 20.16 -27.27
CA ILE A 619 0.71 19.67 -26.71
C ILE A 619 0.09 20.73 -25.78
N LEU A 620 0.93 21.34 -24.93
CA LEU A 620 0.49 22.37 -23.98
C LEU A 620 0.34 23.77 -24.60
N GLY A 621 0.79 23.97 -25.84
CA GLY A 621 0.82 25.28 -26.49
C GLY A 621 1.72 26.31 -25.78
N VAL A 622 2.79 25.86 -25.11
CA VAL A 622 3.72 26.72 -24.36
C VAL A 622 5.06 26.87 -25.09
N ALA A 623 5.73 28.01 -24.89
CA ALA A 623 6.90 28.40 -25.68
C ALA A 623 8.20 27.67 -25.28
N ASP A 624 8.39 27.44 -23.98
CA ASP A 624 9.65 26.94 -23.42
C ASP A 624 9.42 26.14 -22.11
N ALA A 625 10.51 25.58 -21.58
CA ALA A 625 10.48 24.83 -20.32
C ALA A 625 9.96 25.69 -19.16
N ASP A 626 10.39 26.94 -19.03
CA ASP A 626 9.93 27.79 -17.91
C ASP A 626 8.42 28.07 -18.00
N ALA A 627 7.87 28.21 -19.21
CA ALA A 627 6.43 28.32 -19.46
C ALA A 627 5.70 27.03 -19.09
N MET A 628 6.28 25.87 -19.38
CA MET A 628 5.76 24.59 -18.92
C MET A 628 5.75 24.49 -17.39
N LEU A 629 6.84 24.88 -16.71
CA LEU A 629 6.88 24.85 -15.24
C LEU A 629 5.83 25.79 -14.63
N ARG A 630 5.62 26.97 -15.22
CA ARG A 630 4.51 27.87 -14.84
C ARG A 630 3.15 27.21 -15.06
N TRP A 631 2.95 26.51 -16.18
CA TRP A 631 1.72 25.76 -16.45
C TRP A 631 1.49 24.65 -15.42
N ILE A 632 2.53 23.85 -15.12
CA ILE A 632 2.49 22.78 -14.11
C ILE A 632 2.04 23.34 -12.75
N LYS A 633 2.71 24.41 -12.28
CA LYS A 633 2.37 25.05 -11.01
C LYS A 633 0.93 25.56 -11.01
N LYS A 634 0.47 26.13 -12.13
CA LYS A 634 -0.92 26.61 -12.29
C LYS A 634 -1.95 25.48 -12.21
N VAL A 635 -1.74 24.35 -12.88
CA VAL A 635 -2.73 23.24 -12.87
C VAL A 635 -2.80 22.53 -11.52
N PHE A 636 -1.69 22.46 -10.78
CA PHE A 636 -1.70 21.94 -9.41
C PHE A 636 -2.18 22.98 -8.39
N ASP A 637 -2.02 24.28 -8.60
CA ASP A 637 -2.60 25.32 -7.72
C ASP A 637 -4.13 25.20 -7.64
N LYS A 638 -4.80 24.79 -8.73
CA LYS A 638 -6.23 24.47 -8.73
C LYS A 638 -6.62 23.39 -7.71
N ARG A 639 -5.66 22.55 -7.28
CA ARG A 639 -5.81 21.42 -6.35
C ARG A 639 -5.31 21.72 -4.93
N LYS A 640 -4.91 22.96 -4.62
CA LYS A 640 -4.38 23.34 -3.29
C LYS A 640 -5.37 23.23 -2.14
N HIS A 641 -6.66 23.06 -2.43
CA HIS A 641 -7.66 22.75 -1.41
C HIS A 641 -7.38 21.39 -0.76
N TRP A 642 -6.85 20.43 -1.54
CA TRP A 642 -6.33 19.17 -1.01
C TRP A 642 -4.96 19.33 -0.36
N VAL A 643 -4.74 18.63 0.74
CA VAL A 643 -3.44 18.57 1.42
C VAL A 643 -2.38 17.90 0.54
N VAL A 644 -2.76 16.82 -0.16
CA VAL A 644 -1.96 16.24 -1.23
C VAL A 644 -1.57 17.27 -2.29
N GLY A 645 -2.53 18.11 -2.72
CA GLY A 645 -2.26 19.14 -3.73
C GLY A 645 -1.24 20.17 -3.22
N ARG A 646 -1.36 20.61 -1.97
CA ARG A 646 -0.35 21.50 -1.33
C ARG A 646 1.01 20.83 -1.23
N THR A 647 1.06 19.55 -0.89
CA THR A 647 2.30 18.77 -0.79
C THR A 647 2.98 18.64 -2.16
N VAL A 648 2.21 18.40 -3.22
CA VAL A 648 2.69 18.40 -4.60
C VAL A 648 3.26 19.76 -4.97
N ILE A 649 2.54 20.86 -4.72
CA ILE A 649 3.01 22.22 -5.04
C ILE A 649 4.32 22.53 -4.28
N ALA A 650 4.38 22.21 -2.99
CA ALA A 650 5.57 22.41 -2.18
C ALA A 650 6.78 21.63 -2.74
N SER A 651 6.56 20.38 -3.17
CA SER A 651 7.60 19.56 -3.78
C SER A 651 8.04 20.14 -5.13
N LEU A 652 7.11 20.58 -5.98
CA LEU A 652 7.40 21.20 -7.29
C LEU A 652 8.19 22.51 -7.20
N CYS A 653 8.26 23.15 -6.02
CA CYS A 653 9.14 24.29 -5.80
C CYS A 653 10.63 23.91 -5.80
N GLU A 654 10.98 22.64 -5.57
CA GLU A 654 12.36 22.13 -5.67
C GLU A 654 12.81 21.84 -7.12
N LEU A 655 11.93 22.00 -8.12
CA LEU A 655 12.34 21.90 -9.51
C LEU A 655 13.14 23.16 -9.91
N ASP A 656 14.42 22.95 -10.25
CA ASP A 656 15.32 24.02 -10.69
C ASP A 656 14.79 24.67 -11.97
N THR A 657 14.84 26.00 -12.06
CA THR A 657 14.65 26.67 -13.35
C THR A 657 15.88 26.46 -14.22
N VAL A 658 15.72 26.53 -15.56
CA VAL A 658 16.86 26.40 -16.49
C VAL A 658 17.92 27.49 -16.21
N SER A 659 17.50 28.64 -15.68
CA SER A 659 18.36 29.76 -15.31
C SER A 659 19.27 29.48 -14.10
N ASP A 660 18.83 28.67 -13.13
CA ASP A 660 19.59 28.40 -11.89
C ASP A 660 20.82 27.53 -12.14
N GLN A 661 20.83 26.72 -13.22
CA GLN A 661 21.98 25.89 -13.59
C GLN A 661 23.04 26.64 -14.40
N MET A 662 22.68 27.67 -15.17
CA MET A 662 23.67 28.53 -15.85
C MET A 662 24.47 29.39 -14.87
N MET A 663 23.90 29.74 -13.70
CA MET A 663 24.61 30.44 -12.63
C MET A 663 25.52 29.55 -11.78
N CYS A 664 25.28 28.23 -11.72
CA CYS A 664 26.11 27.30 -10.97
C CYS A 664 27.31 26.74 -11.79
N CYS A 665 27.29 27.00 -13.11
CA CYS A 665 28.35 26.62 -14.06
C CYS A 665 29.19 27.81 -14.55
N MET A 666 28.95 29.02 -14.04
CA MET A 666 29.84 30.20 -14.14
C MET A 666 30.45 30.47 -12.78
#